data_AF-A0AAV8Z9K7-F1
#
_entry.id   AF-A0AAV8Z9K7-F1
#
_cell.length_a   1.000
_cell.length_b   1.000
_cell.length_c   1.000
_cell.angle_alpha   90.00
_cell.angle_beta   90.00
_cell.angle_gamma   90.00
#
_symmetry.space_group_name_H-M   'P 1'
#
loop_
_entity.id
_entity.type
_entity.pdbx_description
1 polymer ?
#
loop_
_entity_poly.entity_id
_entity_poly.type
_entity_poly.pdbx_seq_one_letter_code
_entity_poly.pdbx_strand_id
1 'polypeptide(L)'
;VQELSSPPRASTVVKDCVKACLRSTYQFLFENTYELYNREFQSDPNEPKRDPEDHGPRLDSVDFWHKLIALIVSVIEEDKNSYGPVLNQFPQELNIGQLSAATMWSLFAVDMKYALEEHEQHRLCKSSAYMNLHFKVKWLYSNYVKDVPPYKGAVPEYPAWFEPFVMQWLNENDDVSLEYLHGAFNRDKKDGFQKSSEHALFSNSVVDVFTQLTQCFDVVSKLECPDPEIWKRYMKRFAKTIVKVLIAYADIVKKEFPEHLKEERIACILMNNIQQLRVQLEKMFESMGGEKLEEDAANILKELQQTLNGCLDELAQQFACSLEHRITVSVKELADLLLAIKGGGQPGQLNQPAQRNAVAVEADEVLRPLMDLLDGSLSLYAQSCEKTVLKRLLKELWKIVMRILEKTVVLPPMTDKTMMFKSLTDNAKNLAANTKIEDMSRLFKNHMSGKQDVKNALSGVMDISKEVEKNLSPKQCAVLDVALDTIKQYFHAGGNGLKKAFLDKSAELQSLRYALSLYTQTTDTLIKTFVTTQINEESIDGQEGSVGEVSIQVDLFTHPGTGEHKVTVKVVAANDLKWNLVSGMFRPFVEVNLIGPHLSDKKRKHATKSKSNNWSPKYNETFHFMIGNEEQLDFFELHICVKDYCFAREDRLVGVAVMQLKDIVDKGSCACWLSLGKRIQMDETGWTILRILSQRTNDEVAKEFVKLKSDIRQENPLPNQ
;
A
#
# COMPACT_ATOMS: atom_id res chain seq x y z
N VAL A 1 -87.51 -36.84 16.24
CA VAL A 1 -86.51 -37.91 16.02
C VAL A 1 -85.53 -37.37 14.99
N GLN A 2 -84.32 -36.89 15.29
CA GLN A 2 -83.36 -37.29 16.32
C GLN A 2 -82.77 -36.08 17.06
N GLU A 3 -82.76 -36.17 18.39
CA GLU A 3 -81.95 -35.36 19.28
C GLU A 3 -80.49 -35.84 19.17
N LEU A 4 -79.74 -35.29 18.22
CA LEU A 4 -78.28 -35.31 18.28
C LEU A 4 -77.86 -34.06 19.05
N SER A 5 -76.97 -34.19 20.03
CA SER A 5 -76.47 -33.08 20.86
C SER A 5 -75.75 -31.98 20.05
N SER A 6 -75.41 -32.26 18.79
CA SER A 6 -74.94 -31.30 17.79
C SER A 6 -75.11 -31.87 16.36
N PRO A 7 -76.24 -31.62 15.66
CA PRO A 7 -76.35 -32.01 14.26
C PRO A 7 -75.31 -31.27 13.41
N PRO A 8 -74.70 -31.91 12.38
CA PRO A 8 -73.70 -31.26 11.55
C PRO A 8 -74.33 -30.05 10.84
N ARG A 9 -73.68 -28.89 10.94
CA ARG A 9 -74.13 -27.67 10.25
C ARG A 9 -74.16 -27.93 8.75
N ALA A 10 -75.26 -27.52 8.09
CA ALA A 10 -75.43 -27.70 6.64
C ALA A 10 -74.27 -27.08 5.84
N SER A 11 -73.74 -25.92 6.26
CA SER A 11 -72.57 -25.28 5.65
C SER A 11 -71.31 -26.16 5.70
N THR A 12 -71.12 -26.90 6.79
CA THR A 12 -70.00 -27.85 6.95
C THR A 12 -70.17 -29.06 6.03
N VAL A 13 -71.38 -29.62 5.95
CA VAL A 13 -71.65 -30.75 5.05
C VAL A 13 -71.42 -30.36 3.58
N VAL A 14 -71.95 -29.20 3.15
CA VAL A 14 -71.73 -28.70 1.78
C VAL A 14 -70.25 -28.45 1.52
N LYS A 15 -69.53 -27.84 2.47
CA LYS A 15 -68.09 -27.62 2.37
C LYS A 15 -67.32 -28.93 2.16
N ASP A 16 -67.67 -29.99 2.89
CA ASP A 16 -67.00 -31.29 2.77
C ASP A 16 -67.35 -31.99 1.45
N CYS A 17 -68.59 -31.87 0.96
CA CYS A 17 -68.99 -32.35 -0.37
C CYS A 17 -68.20 -31.64 -1.49
N VAL A 18 -68.07 -30.32 -1.41
CA VAL A 18 -67.31 -29.54 -2.40
C VAL A 18 -65.83 -29.94 -2.37
N LYS A 19 -65.23 -30.11 -1.18
CA LYS A 19 -63.86 -30.63 -1.05
C LYS A 19 -63.68 -32.02 -1.67
N ALA A 20 -64.64 -32.92 -1.47
CA ALA A 20 -64.60 -34.25 -2.08
C ALA A 20 -64.66 -34.17 -3.60
N CYS A 21 -65.55 -33.33 -4.14
CA CYS A 21 -65.63 -33.06 -5.59
C CYS A 21 -64.29 -32.52 -6.12
N LEU A 22 -63.71 -31.51 -5.48
CA LEU A 22 -62.44 -30.92 -5.89
C LEU A 22 -61.27 -31.92 -5.89
N ARG A 23 -61.24 -32.85 -4.92
CA ARG A 23 -60.24 -33.94 -4.92
C ARG A 23 -60.39 -34.85 -6.12
N SER A 24 -61.62 -35.26 -6.45
CA SER A 24 -61.90 -36.07 -7.63
C SER A 24 -61.60 -35.30 -8.92
N THR A 25 -61.93 -34.01 -8.98
CA THR A 25 -61.60 -33.13 -10.12
C THR A 25 -60.10 -33.04 -10.32
N TYR A 26 -59.33 -32.79 -9.26
CA TYR A 26 -57.87 -32.73 -9.34
C TYR A 26 -57.27 -34.04 -9.86
N GLN A 27 -57.71 -35.19 -9.35
CA GLN A 27 -57.25 -36.50 -9.83
C GLN A 27 -57.58 -36.69 -11.31
N PHE A 28 -58.79 -36.33 -11.73
CA PHE A 28 -59.20 -36.39 -13.13
C PHE A 28 -58.35 -35.47 -14.02
N LEU A 29 -58.05 -34.24 -13.58
CA LEU A 29 -57.17 -33.33 -14.30
C LEU A 29 -55.76 -33.93 -14.42
N PHE A 30 -55.21 -34.45 -13.33
CA PHE A 30 -53.86 -35.01 -13.29
C PHE A 30 -53.70 -36.16 -14.29
N GLU A 31 -54.62 -37.13 -14.26
CA GLU A 31 -54.62 -38.31 -15.15
C GLU A 31 -54.81 -37.94 -16.63
N ASN A 32 -55.54 -36.85 -16.94
CA ASN A 32 -55.93 -36.47 -18.30
C ASN A 32 -55.32 -35.13 -18.76
N THR A 33 -54.22 -34.70 -18.15
CA THR A 33 -53.65 -33.33 -18.30
C THR A 33 -53.46 -32.93 -19.77
N TYR A 34 -52.82 -33.77 -20.58
CA TYR A 34 -52.51 -33.42 -21.97
C TYR A 34 -53.76 -33.36 -22.85
N GLU A 35 -54.69 -34.30 -22.70
CA GLU A 35 -55.91 -34.33 -23.49
C GLU A 35 -56.77 -33.10 -23.23
N LEU A 36 -57.00 -32.79 -21.94
CA LEU A 36 -57.81 -31.64 -21.53
C LEU A 36 -57.18 -30.32 -21.96
N TYR A 37 -55.87 -30.18 -21.77
CA TYR A 37 -55.15 -28.96 -22.15
C TYR A 37 -55.24 -28.71 -23.67
N ASN A 38 -55.00 -29.75 -24.48
CA ASN A 38 -55.03 -29.63 -25.93
C ASN A 38 -56.46 -29.33 -26.46
N ARG A 39 -57.48 -29.86 -25.79
CA ARG A 39 -58.89 -29.63 -26.12
C ARG A 39 -59.33 -28.20 -25.80
N GLU A 40 -58.91 -27.65 -24.67
CA GLU A 40 -59.40 -26.34 -24.18
C GLU A 40 -58.56 -25.16 -24.67
N PHE A 41 -57.25 -25.31 -24.79
CA PHE A 41 -56.33 -24.18 -25.02
C PHE A 41 -55.71 -24.13 -26.42
N GLN A 42 -56.07 -25.07 -27.31
CA GLN A 42 -55.51 -25.28 -28.66
C GLN A 42 -54.00 -25.52 -28.66
N SER A 43 -53.57 -26.74 -29.00
CA SER A 43 -52.14 -27.11 -29.09
C SER A 43 -51.43 -26.47 -30.29
N ASP A 44 -50.14 -26.13 -30.13
CA ASP A 44 -49.26 -25.71 -31.22
C ASP A 44 -49.19 -26.84 -32.30
N PRO A 45 -49.44 -26.57 -33.59
CA PRO A 45 -49.38 -27.57 -34.65
C PRO A 45 -48.02 -28.30 -34.77
N ASN A 46 -46.95 -27.71 -34.23
CA ASN A 46 -45.59 -28.27 -34.26
C ASN A 46 -45.22 -29.12 -33.02
N GLU A 47 -46.13 -29.31 -32.06
CA GLU A 47 -45.84 -30.08 -30.86
C GLU A 47 -45.76 -31.60 -31.18
N PRO A 48 -44.67 -32.31 -30.81
CA PRO A 48 -44.53 -33.73 -31.12
C PRO A 48 -45.65 -34.54 -30.48
N LYS A 49 -46.34 -35.36 -31.28
CA LYS A 49 -47.38 -36.27 -30.79
C LYS A 49 -46.76 -37.25 -29.78
N ARG A 50 -47.20 -37.16 -28.52
CA ARG A 50 -46.80 -38.08 -27.45
C ARG A 50 -47.39 -39.47 -27.65
N ASP A 51 -46.72 -40.46 -27.09
CA ASP A 51 -47.19 -41.84 -27.05
C ASP A 51 -48.51 -41.93 -26.25
N PRO A 52 -49.52 -42.71 -26.69
CA PRO A 52 -50.82 -42.81 -26.03
C PRO A 52 -50.78 -43.43 -24.62
N GLU A 53 -49.62 -43.91 -24.15
CA GLU A 53 -49.45 -44.50 -22.81
C GLU A 53 -48.69 -43.57 -21.84
N ASP A 54 -48.16 -42.42 -22.30
CA ASP A 54 -47.31 -41.51 -21.53
C ASP A 54 -48.06 -40.22 -21.13
N HIS A 55 -48.97 -40.36 -20.15
CA HIS A 55 -49.82 -39.26 -19.65
C HIS A 55 -49.29 -38.55 -18.40
N GLY A 56 -48.28 -39.10 -17.74
CA GLY A 56 -47.79 -38.62 -16.44
C GLY A 56 -46.68 -37.56 -16.49
N PRO A 57 -46.21 -37.11 -15.31
CA PRO A 57 -45.02 -36.29 -15.21
C PRO A 57 -43.77 -37.07 -15.66
N ARG A 58 -42.83 -36.39 -16.33
CA ARG A 58 -41.56 -36.96 -16.80
C ARG A 58 -40.38 -36.22 -16.18
N LEU A 59 -39.29 -36.95 -15.92
CA LEU A 59 -38.07 -36.35 -15.36
C LEU A 59 -37.27 -35.51 -16.36
N ASP A 60 -37.44 -35.75 -17.65
CA ASP A 60 -36.76 -35.04 -18.74
C ASP A 60 -37.54 -33.82 -19.28
N SER A 61 -38.75 -33.55 -18.75
CA SER A 61 -39.54 -32.38 -19.13
C SER A 61 -40.48 -31.89 -18.03
N VAL A 62 -40.50 -30.58 -17.82
CA VAL A 62 -41.42 -29.89 -16.88
C VAL A 62 -42.73 -29.42 -17.54
N ASP A 63 -42.97 -29.76 -18.80
CA ASP A 63 -44.15 -29.28 -19.56
C ASP A 63 -45.48 -29.74 -18.95
N PHE A 64 -45.53 -30.99 -18.44
CA PHE A 64 -46.69 -31.53 -17.74
C PHE A 64 -47.22 -30.55 -16.69
N TRP A 65 -46.33 -30.06 -15.84
CA TRP A 65 -46.65 -29.15 -14.76
C TRP A 65 -47.14 -27.79 -15.26
N HIS A 66 -46.61 -27.31 -16.39
CA HIS A 66 -47.09 -26.07 -17.00
C HIS A 66 -48.54 -26.22 -17.46
N LYS A 67 -48.89 -27.35 -18.07
CA LYS A 67 -50.25 -27.64 -18.55
C LYS A 67 -51.22 -27.88 -17.40
N LEU A 68 -50.80 -28.63 -16.38
CA LEU A 68 -51.58 -28.87 -15.17
C LEU A 68 -51.92 -27.55 -14.44
N ILE A 69 -50.97 -26.62 -14.30
CA ILE A 69 -51.24 -25.30 -13.69
C ILE A 69 -52.34 -24.55 -14.45
N ALA A 70 -52.34 -24.60 -15.79
CA ALA A 70 -53.36 -23.91 -16.58
C ALA A 70 -54.77 -24.51 -16.37
N LEU A 71 -54.88 -25.84 -16.29
CA LEU A 71 -56.13 -26.53 -16.00
C LEU A 71 -56.63 -26.24 -14.58
N ILE A 72 -55.73 -26.23 -13.58
CA ILE A 72 -56.05 -25.85 -12.21
C ILE A 72 -56.64 -24.44 -12.16
N VAL A 73 -56.04 -23.49 -12.89
CA VAL A 73 -56.53 -22.11 -12.98
C VAL A 73 -57.92 -22.06 -13.61
N SER A 74 -58.15 -22.83 -14.67
CA SER A 74 -59.46 -22.95 -15.33
C SER A 74 -60.54 -23.37 -14.33
N VAL A 75 -60.28 -24.40 -13.52
CA VAL A 75 -61.21 -24.88 -12.49
C VAL A 75 -61.44 -23.84 -11.39
N ILE A 76 -60.38 -23.19 -10.89
CA ILE A 76 -60.53 -22.17 -9.84
C ILE A 76 -61.39 -20.99 -10.34
N GLU A 77 -61.19 -20.56 -11.58
CA GLU A 77 -61.99 -19.48 -12.18
C GLU A 77 -63.43 -19.94 -12.46
N GLU A 78 -63.66 -21.18 -12.90
CA GLU A 78 -65.02 -21.73 -13.03
C GLU A 78 -65.75 -21.79 -11.68
N ASP A 79 -65.09 -22.28 -10.64
CA ASP A 79 -65.62 -22.36 -9.27
C ASP A 79 -65.96 -20.99 -8.69
N LYS A 80 -65.13 -20.00 -8.98
CA LYS A 80 -65.33 -18.62 -8.55
C LYS A 80 -66.47 -17.93 -9.30
N ASN A 81 -66.53 -18.08 -10.62
CA ASN A 81 -67.42 -17.30 -11.48
C ASN A 81 -68.79 -17.96 -11.69
N SER A 82 -68.85 -19.30 -11.73
CA SER A 82 -70.06 -20.07 -11.99
C SER A 82 -70.67 -20.62 -10.71
N TYR A 83 -69.91 -21.41 -9.94
CA TYR A 83 -70.45 -22.11 -8.77
C TYR A 83 -70.55 -21.21 -7.53
N GLY A 84 -69.65 -20.24 -7.37
CA GLY A 84 -69.66 -19.26 -6.29
C GLY A 84 -70.98 -18.49 -6.15
N PRO A 85 -71.51 -17.86 -7.22
CA PRO A 85 -72.80 -17.17 -7.17
C PRO A 85 -73.99 -18.08 -6.88
N VAL A 86 -73.95 -19.33 -7.35
CA VAL A 86 -75.05 -20.31 -7.20
C VAL A 86 -75.12 -20.86 -5.77
N LEU A 87 -73.97 -21.10 -5.13
CA LEU A 87 -73.86 -21.67 -3.78
C LEU A 87 -73.66 -20.58 -2.70
N ASN A 88 -74.38 -19.47 -2.81
CA ASN A 88 -74.28 -18.32 -1.91
C ASN A 88 -75.23 -18.38 -0.69
N GLN A 89 -75.64 -19.57 -0.25
CA GLN A 89 -76.54 -19.73 0.90
C GLN A 89 -75.85 -19.42 2.24
N PHE A 90 -74.50 -19.47 2.28
CA PHE A 90 -73.70 -19.28 3.50
C PHE A 90 -72.47 -18.37 3.26
N PRO A 91 -72.63 -17.10 2.81
CA PRO A 91 -71.53 -16.23 2.36
C PRO A 91 -70.44 -15.98 3.40
N GLN A 92 -70.80 -15.99 4.70
CA GLN A 92 -69.87 -15.76 5.80
C GLN A 92 -69.09 -17.02 6.21
N GLU A 93 -69.59 -18.21 5.84
CA GLU A 93 -69.02 -19.50 6.28
C GLU A 93 -68.40 -20.31 5.13
N LEU A 94 -68.85 -20.07 3.89
CA LEU A 94 -68.45 -20.82 2.70
C LEU A 94 -68.28 -19.88 1.50
N ASN A 95 -67.05 -19.80 0.99
CA ASN A 95 -66.73 -19.17 -0.28
C ASN A 95 -66.13 -20.25 -1.20
N ILE A 96 -66.85 -20.61 -2.26
CA ILE A 96 -66.46 -21.72 -3.16
C ILE A 96 -65.16 -21.43 -3.89
N GLY A 97 -64.96 -20.21 -4.40
CA GLY A 97 -63.71 -19.84 -5.08
C GLY A 97 -62.48 -19.94 -4.16
N GLN A 98 -62.60 -19.47 -2.91
CA GLN A 98 -61.54 -19.60 -1.91
C GLN A 98 -61.30 -21.07 -1.51
N LEU A 99 -62.37 -21.85 -1.35
CA LEU A 99 -62.27 -23.28 -1.02
C LEU A 99 -61.62 -24.08 -2.16
N SER A 100 -61.97 -23.77 -3.41
CA SER A 100 -61.39 -24.34 -4.61
C SER A 100 -59.90 -24.03 -4.68
N ALA A 101 -59.52 -22.75 -4.62
CA ALA A 101 -58.13 -22.33 -4.65
C ALA A 101 -57.28 -23.02 -3.55
N ALA A 102 -57.79 -23.07 -2.30
CA ALA A 102 -57.08 -23.71 -1.21
C ALA A 102 -56.93 -25.23 -1.40
N THR A 103 -57.98 -25.90 -1.88
CA THR A 103 -57.97 -27.37 -2.03
C THR A 103 -57.11 -27.79 -3.23
N MET A 104 -57.28 -27.12 -4.38
CA MET A 104 -56.50 -27.39 -5.59
C MET A 104 -55.01 -27.11 -5.36
N TRP A 105 -54.67 -25.99 -4.69
CA TRP A 105 -53.30 -25.71 -4.29
C TRP A 105 -52.73 -26.78 -3.35
N SER A 106 -53.48 -27.19 -2.33
CA SER A 106 -52.99 -28.18 -1.36
C SER A 106 -52.66 -29.53 -1.99
N LEU A 107 -53.42 -29.96 -3.01
CA LEU A 107 -53.15 -31.21 -3.74
C LEU A 107 -51.95 -31.03 -4.67
N PHE A 108 -51.98 -29.97 -5.47
CA PHE A 108 -50.87 -29.61 -6.37
C PHE A 108 -49.53 -29.45 -5.65
N ALA A 109 -49.53 -28.83 -4.47
CA ALA A 109 -48.33 -28.61 -3.67
C ALA A 109 -47.64 -29.92 -3.26
N VAL A 110 -48.41 -30.95 -2.90
CA VAL A 110 -47.87 -32.25 -2.50
C VAL A 110 -47.20 -32.94 -3.69
N ASP A 111 -47.88 -32.99 -4.82
CA ASP A 111 -47.35 -33.65 -6.02
C ASP A 111 -46.15 -32.88 -6.60
N MET A 112 -46.23 -31.55 -6.63
CA MET A 112 -45.13 -30.69 -7.10
C MET A 112 -43.90 -30.84 -6.20
N LYS A 113 -44.07 -30.89 -4.88
CA LYS A 113 -42.96 -31.09 -3.94
C LYS A 113 -42.26 -32.43 -4.20
N TYR A 114 -43.01 -33.52 -4.28
CA TYR A 114 -42.44 -34.85 -4.54
C TYR A 114 -41.73 -34.90 -5.90
N ALA A 115 -42.35 -34.33 -6.92
CA ALA A 115 -41.74 -34.25 -8.25
C ALA A 115 -40.43 -33.48 -8.23
N LEU A 116 -40.37 -32.32 -7.57
CA LEU A 116 -39.15 -31.53 -7.49
C LEU A 116 -38.05 -32.23 -6.68
N GLU A 117 -38.40 -32.97 -5.63
CA GLU A 117 -37.47 -33.85 -4.89
C GLU A 117 -36.87 -34.93 -5.81
N GLU A 118 -37.68 -35.53 -6.70
CA GLU A 118 -37.20 -36.51 -7.69
C GLU A 118 -36.35 -35.88 -8.80
N HIS A 119 -36.76 -34.71 -9.30
CA HIS A 119 -36.01 -33.91 -10.27
C HIS A 119 -34.67 -33.43 -9.72
N GLU A 120 -34.57 -33.15 -8.41
CA GLU A 120 -33.32 -32.72 -7.78
C GLU A 120 -32.24 -33.82 -7.82
N GLN A 121 -32.66 -35.09 -7.72
CA GLN A 121 -31.75 -36.24 -7.77
C GLN A 121 -31.19 -36.49 -9.18
N HIS A 122 -31.98 -36.24 -10.22
CA HIS A 122 -31.63 -36.61 -11.60
C HIS A 122 -31.17 -35.43 -12.47
N ARG A 123 -31.75 -34.23 -12.28
CA ARG A 123 -31.40 -32.97 -12.96
C ARG A 123 -31.31 -33.06 -14.49
N LEU A 124 -32.26 -33.75 -15.13
CA LEU A 124 -32.26 -33.97 -16.58
C LEU A 124 -32.73 -32.77 -17.42
N CYS A 125 -33.46 -31.83 -16.81
CA CYS A 125 -33.90 -30.60 -17.47
C CYS A 125 -32.90 -29.45 -17.30
N LYS A 126 -32.95 -28.46 -18.22
CA LYS A 126 -32.18 -27.21 -18.10
C LYS A 126 -32.64 -26.39 -16.89
N SER A 127 -31.71 -25.71 -16.22
CA SER A 127 -31.98 -24.79 -15.11
C SER A 127 -33.04 -23.72 -15.46
N SER A 128 -33.01 -23.21 -16.68
CA SER A 128 -33.99 -22.24 -17.19
C SER A 128 -35.43 -22.79 -17.23
N ALA A 129 -35.61 -24.10 -17.44
CA ALA A 129 -36.93 -24.72 -17.41
C ALA A 129 -37.51 -24.74 -15.99
N TYR A 130 -36.68 -25.03 -14.98
CA TYR A 130 -37.07 -24.95 -13.57
C TYR A 130 -37.34 -23.51 -13.12
N MET A 131 -36.56 -22.54 -13.59
CA MET A 131 -36.80 -21.11 -13.32
C MET A 131 -38.17 -20.67 -13.88
N ASN A 132 -38.49 -21.05 -15.12
CA ASN A 132 -39.79 -20.75 -15.72
C ASN A 132 -40.95 -21.41 -14.97
N LEU A 133 -40.79 -22.67 -14.55
CA LEU A 133 -41.78 -23.35 -13.71
C LEU A 133 -41.97 -22.62 -12.37
N HIS A 134 -40.88 -22.19 -11.73
CA HIS A 134 -40.93 -21.42 -10.49
C HIS A 134 -41.71 -20.11 -10.67
N PHE A 135 -41.46 -19.34 -11.75
CA PHE A 135 -42.26 -18.15 -12.07
C PHE A 135 -43.74 -18.46 -12.22
N LYS A 136 -44.09 -19.60 -12.85
CA LYS A 136 -45.48 -20.00 -13.05
C LYS A 136 -46.16 -20.43 -11.76
N VAL A 137 -45.48 -21.17 -10.89
CA VAL A 137 -45.98 -21.56 -9.56
C VAL A 137 -46.14 -20.33 -8.66
N LYS A 138 -45.18 -19.41 -8.69
CA LYS A 138 -45.26 -18.11 -8.00
C LYS A 138 -46.49 -17.32 -8.44
N TRP A 139 -46.73 -17.23 -9.75
CA TRP A 139 -47.89 -16.54 -10.32
C TRP A 139 -49.22 -17.19 -9.86
N LEU A 140 -49.31 -18.53 -9.90
CA LEU A 140 -50.48 -19.27 -9.39
C LEU A 140 -50.74 -18.95 -7.91
N TYR A 141 -49.70 -19.06 -7.08
CA TYR A 141 -49.82 -18.81 -5.64
C TYR A 141 -50.23 -17.35 -5.36
N SER A 142 -49.55 -16.39 -5.98
CA SER A 142 -49.75 -14.97 -5.73
C SER A 142 -51.16 -14.49 -6.11
N ASN A 143 -51.71 -15.00 -7.22
CA ASN A 143 -53.00 -14.55 -7.73
C ASN A 143 -54.20 -15.26 -7.08
N TYR A 144 -54.05 -16.54 -6.71
CA TYR A 144 -55.19 -17.36 -6.30
C TYR A 144 -55.13 -17.83 -4.84
N VAL A 145 -53.94 -17.94 -4.24
CA VAL A 145 -53.76 -18.64 -2.95
C VAL A 145 -53.35 -17.70 -1.81
N LYS A 146 -52.51 -16.70 -2.10
CA LYS A 146 -51.89 -15.81 -1.10
C LYS A 146 -52.87 -15.19 -0.11
N ASP A 147 -54.05 -14.79 -0.56
CA ASP A 147 -55.06 -14.11 0.28
C ASP A 147 -56.13 -15.06 0.85
N VAL A 148 -55.99 -16.38 0.63
CA VAL A 148 -56.96 -17.41 1.00
C VAL A 148 -56.59 -18.06 2.34
N PRO A 149 -57.49 -18.17 3.32
CA PRO A 149 -57.24 -18.95 4.55
C PRO A 149 -57.07 -20.46 4.24
N PRO A 150 -56.07 -21.17 4.80
CA PRO A 150 -55.18 -20.78 5.91
C PRO A 150 -53.87 -20.07 5.50
N TYR A 151 -53.65 -19.83 4.20
CA TYR A 151 -52.38 -19.31 3.67
C TYR A 151 -52.19 -17.80 3.86
N LYS A 152 -53.28 -17.06 4.09
CA LYS A 152 -53.23 -15.62 4.33
C LYS A 152 -52.34 -15.28 5.54
N GLY A 153 -51.25 -14.57 5.28
CA GLY A 153 -50.28 -14.16 6.29
C GLY A 153 -49.27 -15.24 6.68
N ALA A 154 -49.31 -16.42 6.07
CA ALA A 154 -48.32 -17.47 6.23
C ALA A 154 -47.18 -17.30 5.22
N VAL A 155 -45.97 -17.74 5.60
CA VAL A 155 -44.85 -17.87 4.66
C VAL A 155 -45.08 -19.14 3.82
N PRO A 156 -45.12 -19.07 2.48
CA PRO A 156 -45.38 -20.24 1.65
C PRO A 156 -44.15 -21.15 1.57
N GLU A 157 -44.41 -22.46 1.46
CA GLU A 157 -43.37 -23.48 1.39
C GLU A 157 -42.79 -23.67 -0.01
N TYR A 158 -43.50 -23.24 -1.07
CA TYR A 158 -43.09 -23.51 -2.46
C TYR A 158 -41.69 -23.01 -2.84
N PRO A 159 -41.18 -21.86 -2.32
CA PRO A 159 -39.84 -21.41 -2.69
C PRO A 159 -38.75 -22.41 -2.26
N ALA A 160 -38.96 -23.18 -1.19
CA ALA A 160 -38.01 -24.18 -0.71
C ALA A 160 -37.83 -25.32 -1.70
N TRP A 161 -38.89 -25.71 -2.43
CA TRP A 161 -38.81 -26.78 -3.43
C TRP A 161 -37.96 -26.38 -4.64
N PHE A 162 -37.89 -25.07 -4.93
CA PHE A 162 -37.13 -24.53 -6.06
C PHE A 162 -35.71 -24.07 -5.68
N GLU A 163 -35.39 -23.98 -4.38
CA GLU A 163 -34.09 -23.48 -3.90
C GLU A 163 -32.90 -24.19 -4.56
N PRO A 164 -32.83 -25.53 -4.67
CA PRO A 164 -31.69 -26.22 -5.29
C PRO A 164 -31.49 -25.86 -6.77
N PHE A 165 -32.59 -25.61 -7.50
CA PHE A 165 -32.57 -25.29 -8.92
C PHE A 165 -32.21 -23.83 -9.18
N VAL A 166 -32.68 -22.91 -8.32
CA VAL A 166 -32.25 -21.50 -8.37
C VAL A 166 -30.76 -21.41 -8.05
N MET A 167 -30.28 -22.17 -7.06
CA MET A 167 -28.85 -22.24 -6.73
C MET A 167 -28.03 -22.81 -7.89
N GLN A 168 -28.54 -23.84 -8.58
CA GLN A 168 -27.90 -24.35 -9.80
C GLN A 168 -27.85 -23.29 -10.91
N TRP A 169 -28.96 -22.60 -11.16
CA TRP A 169 -29.01 -21.52 -12.15
C TRP A 169 -27.99 -20.41 -11.81
N LEU A 170 -27.88 -20.02 -10.54
CA LEU A 170 -26.88 -19.06 -10.08
C LEU A 170 -25.44 -19.57 -10.28
N ASN A 171 -25.20 -20.87 -10.12
CA ASN A 171 -23.89 -21.47 -10.40
C ASN A 171 -23.55 -21.41 -11.90
N GLU A 172 -24.48 -21.80 -12.77
CA GLU A 172 -24.30 -21.72 -14.22
C GLU A 172 -24.12 -20.25 -14.67
N ASN A 173 -24.82 -19.32 -14.02
CA ASN A 173 -24.71 -17.90 -14.28
C ASN A 173 -23.31 -17.32 -13.97
N ASP A 174 -22.55 -17.90 -13.03
CA ASP A 174 -21.18 -17.48 -12.78
C ASP A 174 -20.32 -17.63 -14.04
N ASP A 175 -20.41 -18.78 -14.70
CA ASP A 175 -19.56 -19.11 -15.85
C ASP A 175 -19.97 -18.29 -17.07
N VAL A 176 -21.28 -18.12 -17.30
CA VAL A 176 -21.81 -17.22 -18.33
C VAL A 176 -21.35 -15.77 -18.10
N SER A 177 -21.38 -15.30 -16.85
CA SER A 177 -20.95 -13.93 -16.51
C SER A 177 -19.45 -13.74 -16.72
N LEU A 178 -18.63 -14.77 -16.46
CA LEU A 178 -17.19 -14.74 -16.73
C LEU A 178 -16.87 -14.79 -18.22
N GLU A 179 -17.55 -15.61 -19.00
CA GLU A 179 -17.37 -15.62 -20.46
C GLU A 179 -17.75 -14.27 -21.07
N TYR A 180 -18.86 -13.69 -20.61
CA TYR A 180 -19.31 -12.36 -21.04
C TYR A 180 -18.28 -11.28 -20.69
N LEU A 181 -17.74 -11.31 -19.46
CA LEU A 181 -16.66 -10.43 -19.01
C LEU A 181 -15.45 -10.50 -19.95
N HIS A 182 -14.94 -11.70 -20.24
CA HIS A 182 -13.79 -11.86 -21.13
C HIS A 182 -14.10 -11.34 -22.54
N GLY A 183 -15.31 -11.60 -23.05
CA GLY A 183 -15.76 -11.07 -24.34
C GLY A 183 -15.81 -9.54 -24.38
N ALA A 184 -16.37 -8.91 -23.34
CA ALA A 184 -16.49 -7.46 -23.21
C ALA A 184 -15.10 -6.80 -23.10
N PHE A 185 -14.23 -7.31 -22.24
CA PHE A 185 -12.87 -6.78 -22.06
C PHE A 185 -12.04 -6.91 -23.34
N ASN A 186 -12.07 -8.07 -24.01
CA ASN A 186 -11.30 -8.28 -25.24
C ASN A 186 -11.80 -7.41 -26.40
N ARG A 187 -13.09 -7.08 -26.44
CA ARG A 187 -13.64 -6.13 -27.40
C ARG A 187 -13.12 -4.73 -27.13
N ASP A 188 -13.21 -4.28 -25.90
CA ASP A 188 -12.74 -2.94 -25.48
C ASP A 188 -11.23 -2.78 -25.68
N LYS A 189 -10.45 -3.84 -25.44
CA LYS A 189 -9.02 -3.90 -25.76
C LYS A 189 -8.75 -3.72 -27.26
N LYS A 190 -9.55 -4.34 -28.14
CA LYS A 190 -9.43 -4.16 -29.60
C LYS A 190 -9.80 -2.76 -30.06
N ASP A 191 -10.74 -2.12 -29.37
CA ASP A 191 -11.17 -0.75 -29.63
C ASP A 191 -10.18 0.29 -29.06
N GLY A 192 -9.16 -0.15 -28.32
CA GLY A 192 -8.13 0.72 -27.74
C GLY A 192 -8.60 1.45 -26.48
N PHE A 193 -9.52 0.86 -25.72
CA PHE A 193 -10.07 1.42 -24.47
C PHE A 193 -10.56 2.86 -24.62
N GLN A 194 -11.42 3.12 -25.59
CA GLN A 194 -12.00 4.45 -25.79
C GLN A 194 -12.91 4.83 -24.61
N LYS A 195 -12.92 6.13 -24.28
CA LYS A 195 -13.87 6.69 -23.32
C LYS A 195 -15.30 6.44 -23.79
N SER A 196 -16.18 6.01 -22.89
CA SER A 196 -17.58 5.74 -23.22
C SER A 196 -18.34 6.99 -23.68
N SER A 197 -17.99 8.18 -23.18
CA SER A 197 -18.54 9.46 -23.64
C SER A 197 -17.61 10.62 -23.27
N GLU A 198 -17.93 11.85 -23.69
CA GLU A 198 -17.19 13.05 -23.28
C GLU A 198 -17.17 13.25 -21.76
N HIS A 199 -18.23 12.82 -21.07
CA HIS A 199 -18.41 12.99 -19.62
C HIS A 199 -18.05 11.74 -18.81
N ALA A 200 -17.78 10.61 -19.47
CA ALA A 200 -17.40 9.35 -18.83
C ALA A 200 -15.92 9.07 -19.09
N LEU A 201 -15.13 8.98 -18.02
CA LEU A 201 -13.68 8.79 -18.10
C LEU A 201 -13.25 7.30 -18.11
N PHE A 202 -14.22 6.39 -18.03
CA PHE A 202 -14.03 4.94 -18.15
C PHE A 202 -14.44 4.45 -19.55
N SER A 203 -14.09 3.21 -19.89
CA SER A 203 -14.38 2.57 -21.17
C SER A 203 -15.58 1.61 -21.10
N ASN A 204 -16.00 1.12 -22.27
CA ASN A 204 -17.28 0.43 -22.44
C ASN A 204 -17.37 -0.93 -21.74
N SER A 205 -16.25 -1.64 -21.54
CA SER A 205 -16.27 -2.97 -20.90
C SER A 205 -16.85 -2.94 -19.48
N VAL A 206 -16.69 -1.85 -18.73
CA VAL A 206 -17.30 -1.70 -17.40
C VAL A 206 -18.83 -1.64 -17.50
N VAL A 207 -19.36 -0.92 -18.49
CA VAL A 207 -20.80 -0.77 -18.71
C VAL A 207 -21.41 -2.12 -19.08
N ASP A 208 -20.76 -2.85 -19.98
CA ASP A 208 -21.21 -4.17 -20.43
C ASP A 208 -21.25 -5.18 -19.27
N VAL A 209 -20.21 -5.23 -18.44
CA VAL A 209 -20.14 -6.12 -17.28
C VAL A 209 -21.24 -5.83 -16.26
N PHE A 210 -21.47 -4.56 -15.92
CA PHE A 210 -22.55 -4.22 -14.98
C PHE A 210 -23.95 -4.37 -15.57
N THR A 211 -24.11 -4.19 -16.89
CA THR A 211 -25.37 -4.48 -17.57
C THR A 211 -25.71 -5.96 -17.44
N GLN A 212 -24.75 -6.85 -17.69
CA GLN A 212 -24.92 -8.29 -17.50
C GLN A 212 -25.26 -8.63 -16.04
N LEU A 213 -24.48 -8.15 -15.07
CA LEU A 213 -24.72 -8.42 -13.64
C LEU A 213 -26.10 -7.92 -13.19
N THR A 214 -26.53 -6.74 -13.67
CA THR A 214 -27.86 -6.19 -13.35
C THR A 214 -28.97 -7.04 -13.95
N GLN A 215 -28.83 -7.53 -15.19
CA GLN A 215 -29.80 -8.44 -15.78
C GLN A 215 -29.91 -9.75 -15.00
N CYS A 216 -28.79 -10.30 -14.54
CA CYS A 216 -28.79 -11.49 -13.67
C CYS A 216 -29.54 -11.21 -12.36
N PHE A 217 -29.28 -10.06 -11.73
CA PHE A 217 -29.97 -9.64 -10.51
C PHE A 217 -31.48 -9.49 -10.73
N ASP A 218 -31.89 -8.86 -11.83
CA ASP A 218 -33.30 -8.63 -12.16
C ASP A 218 -34.07 -9.94 -12.30
N VAL A 219 -33.45 -10.99 -12.86
CA VAL A 219 -34.07 -12.32 -12.94
C VAL A 219 -34.34 -12.88 -11.54
N VAL A 220 -33.38 -12.79 -10.63
CA VAL A 220 -33.53 -13.27 -9.24
C VAL A 220 -34.54 -12.42 -8.48
N SER A 221 -34.50 -11.10 -8.65
CA SER A 221 -35.41 -10.14 -7.99
C SER A 221 -36.86 -10.36 -8.42
N LYS A 222 -37.11 -10.64 -9.71
CA LYS A 222 -38.44 -10.96 -10.22
C LYS A 222 -39.04 -12.24 -9.64
N LEU A 223 -38.25 -13.14 -9.04
CA LEU A 223 -38.80 -14.27 -8.31
C LEU A 223 -39.65 -13.80 -7.11
N GLU A 224 -39.37 -12.61 -6.57
CA GLU A 224 -40.02 -12.01 -5.39
C GLU A 224 -40.23 -13.05 -4.29
N CYS A 225 -39.13 -13.71 -3.90
CA CYS A 225 -39.16 -14.81 -2.94
C CYS A 225 -39.82 -14.36 -1.62
N PRO A 226 -40.96 -14.95 -1.23
CA PRO A 226 -41.68 -14.56 -0.02
C PRO A 226 -41.04 -15.09 1.27
N ASP A 227 -40.15 -16.09 1.17
CA ASP A 227 -39.38 -16.61 2.30
C ASP A 227 -38.09 -15.78 2.48
N PRO A 228 -37.94 -15.08 3.63
CA PRO A 228 -36.79 -14.22 3.88
C PRO A 228 -35.49 -15.02 4.06
N GLU A 229 -35.53 -16.24 4.60
CA GLU A 229 -34.33 -17.06 4.82
C GLU A 229 -33.77 -17.60 3.50
N ILE A 230 -34.64 -17.99 2.58
CA ILE A 230 -34.23 -18.40 1.22
C ILE A 230 -33.72 -17.20 0.43
N TRP A 231 -34.39 -16.05 0.53
CA TRP A 231 -33.95 -14.80 -0.12
C TRP A 231 -32.54 -14.40 0.32
N LYS A 232 -32.26 -14.46 1.62
CA LYS A 232 -30.92 -14.25 2.19
C LYS A 232 -29.86 -15.14 1.52
N ARG A 233 -30.13 -16.45 1.41
CA ARG A 233 -29.22 -17.39 0.74
C ARG A 233 -28.99 -17.06 -0.73
N TYR A 234 -30.04 -16.66 -1.48
CA TYR A 234 -29.89 -16.21 -2.86
C TYR A 234 -28.99 -14.98 -2.96
N MET A 235 -29.21 -13.97 -2.11
CA MET A 235 -28.39 -12.76 -2.09
C MET A 235 -26.93 -13.06 -1.72
N LYS A 236 -26.70 -13.92 -0.73
CA LYS A 236 -25.35 -14.38 -0.35
C LYS A 236 -24.66 -15.10 -1.50
N ARG A 237 -25.37 -15.96 -2.23
CA ARG A 237 -24.80 -16.66 -3.40
C ARG A 237 -24.51 -15.72 -4.55
N PHE A 238 -25.40 -14.77 -4.81
CA PHE A 238 -25.24 -13.78 -5.88
C PHE A 238 -24.12 -12.77 -5.57
N ALA A 239 -23.93 -12.39 -4.31
CA ALA A 239 -22.78 -11.61 -3.87
C ALA A 239 -21.45 -12.30 -4.24
N LYS A 240 -21.36 -13.63 -4.10
CA LYS A 240 -20.19 -14.40 -4.55
C LYS A 240 -19.98 -14.36 -6.07
N THR A 241 -21.06 -14.35 -6.86
CA THR A 241 -20.99 -14.15 -8.33
C THR A 241 -20.36 -12.81 -8.65
N ILE A 242 -20.84 -11.74 -8.02
CA ILE A 242 -20.31 -10.38 -8.20
C ILE A 242 -18.82 -10.34 -7.86
N VAL A 243 -18.40 -10.93 -6.74
CA VAL A 243 -16.98 -11.05 -6.37
C VAL A 243 -16.19 -11.74 -7.46
N LYS A 244 -16.62 -12.93 -7.91
CA LYS A 244 -15.92 -13.72 -8.92
C LYS A 244 -15.69 -12.91 -10.20
N VAL A 245 -16.71 -12.20 -10.68
CA VAL A 245 -16.66 -11.40 -11.91
C VAL A 245 -15.80 -10.14 -11.76
N LEU A 246 -15.99 -9.36 -10.70
CA LEU A 246 -15.26 -8.10 -10.52
C LEU A 246 -13.79 -8.31 -10.15
N ILE A 247 -13.46 -9.35 -9.40
CA ILE A 247 -12.06 -9.74 -9.16
C ILE A 247 -11.42 -10.21 -10.46
N ALA A 248 -12.10 -11.04 -11.25
CA ALA A 248 -11.57 -11.46 -12.55
C ALA A 248 -11.30 -10.26 -13.47
N TYR A 249 -12.20 -9.26 -13.50
CA TYR A 249 -11.95 -8.01 -14.24
C TYR A 249 -10.69 -7.31 -13.73
N ALA A 250 -10.57 -7.13 -12.41
CA ALA A 250 -9.42 -6.48 -11.79
C ALA A 250 -8.11 -7.21 -12.07
N ASP A 251 -8.10 -8.54 -12.04
CA ASP A 251 -6.93 -9.37 -12.31
C ASP A 251 -6.50 -9.29 -13.78
N ILE A 252 -7.46 -9.27 -14.71
CA ILE A 252 -7.18 -9.05 -16.14
C ILE A 252 -6.53 -7.67 -16.33
N VAL A 253 -7.09 -6.61 -15.72
CA VAL A 253 -6.50 -5.28 -15.77
C VAL A 253 -5.09 -5.28 -15.20
N LYS A 254 -4.87 -5.84 -14.00
CA LYS A 254 -3.53 -5.91 -13.36
C LYS A 254 -2.50 -6.61 -14.25
N LYS A 255 -2.90 -7.68 -14.94
CA LYS A 255 -2.03 -8.43 -15.84
C LYS A 255 -1.63 -7.65 -17.09
N GLU A 256 -2.58 -6.92 -17.67
CA GLU A 256 -2.42 -6.17 -18.93
C GLU A 256 -1.82 -4.76 -18.71
N PHE A 257 -1.97 -4.20 -17.51
CA PHE A 257 -1.57 -2.84 -17.17
C PHE A 257 -0.11 -2.49 -17.53
N PRO A 258 0.90 -3.35 -17.26
CA PRO A 258 2.29 -3.03 -17.57
C PRO A 258 2.56 -2.78 -19.06
N GLU A 259 1.82 -3.44 -19.96
CA GLU A 259 1.97 -3.23 -21.41
C GLU A 259 1.45 -1.85 -21.84
N HIS A 260 0.47 -1.32 -21.11
CA HIS A 260 -0.19 -0.04 -21.38
C HIS A 260 0.45 1.16 -20.67
N LEU A 261 1.48 0.97 -19.84
CA LEU A 261 2.18 2.06 -19.14
C LEU A 261 2.85 3.07 -20.09
N LYS A 262 3.17 2.66 -21.32
CA LYS A 262 3.72 3.57 -22.35
C LYS A 262 2.67 4.55 -22.87
N GLU A 263 1.40 4.15 -22.83
CA GLU A 263 0.27 4.94 -23.32
C GLU A 263 -0.48 5.51 -22.11
N GLU A 264 0.02 6.62 -21.57
CA GLU A 264 -0.45 7.24 -20.32
C GLU A 264 -1.99 7.42 -20.26
N ARG A 265 -2.63 7.74 -21.40
CA ARG A 265 -4.09 7.88 -21.48
C ARG A 265 -4.83 6.56 -21.23
N ILE A 266 -4.36 5.46 -21.80
CA ILE A 266 -4.97 4.14 -21.61
C ILE A 266 -4.78 3.70 -20.16
N ALA A 267 -3.58 3.90 -19.59
CA ALA A 267 -3.34 3.62 -18.17
C ALA A 267 -4.32 4.38 -17.25
N CYS A 268 -4.58 5.67 -17.53
CA CYS A 268 -5.59 6.46 -16.80
C CYS A 268 -7.00 5.86 -16.94
N ILE A 269 -7.41 5.47 -18.15
CA ILE A 269 -8.74 4.88 -18.41
C ILE A 269 -8.89 3.53 -17.68
N LEU A 270 -7.86 2.67 -17.68
CA LEU A 270 -7.90 1.41 -16.95
C LEU A 270 -8.02 1.61 -15.43
N MET A 271 -7.36 2.62 -14.88
CA MET A 271 -7.55 3.00 -13.47
C MET A 271 -8.97 3.55 -13.21
N ASN A 272 -9.51 4.36 -14.12
CA ASN A 272 -10.89 4.82 -14.03
C ASN A 272 -11.87 3.66 -14.11
N ASN A 273 -11.59 2.63 -14.91
CA ASN A 273 -12.43 1.44 -14.98
C ASN A 273 -12.54 0.75 -13.63
N ILE A 274 -11.40 0.54 -12.93
CA ILE A 274 -11.41 -0.03 -11.57
C ILE A 274 -12.17 0.86 -10.59
N GLN A 275 -12.00 2.18 -10.67
CA GLN A 275 -12.77 3.11 -9.86
C GLN A 275 -14.27 3.03 -10.16
N GLN A 276 -14.65 2.88 -11.42
CA GLN A 276 -16.04 2.73 -11.84
C GLN A 276 -16.64 1.40 -11.37
N LEU A 277 -15.84 0.31 -11.30
CA LEU A 277 -16.29 -0.93 -10.67
C LEU A 277 -16.72 -0.68 -9.23
N ARG A 278 -15.96 0.11 -8.47
CA ARG A 278 -16.28 0.45 -7.08
C ARG A 278 -17.57 1.26 -6.98
N VAL A 279 -17.75 2.27 -7.83
CA VAL A 279 -18.96 3.12 -7.83
C VAL A 279 -20.21 2.31 -8.18
N GLN A 280 -20.12 1.45 -9.21
CA GLN A 280 -21.27 0.65 -9.63
C GLN A 280 -21.57 -0.51 -8.67
N LEU A 281 -20.54 -1.05 -8.00
CA LEU A 281 -20.72 -2.02 -6.92
C LEU A 281 -21.49 -1.42 -5.73
N GLU A 282 -21.27 -0.15 -5.37
CA GLU A 282 -22.08 0.54 -4.34
C GLU A 282 -23.55 0.62 -4.75
N LYS A 283 -23.85 1.01 -6.01
CA LYS A 283 -25.22 1.05 -6.52
C LYS A 283 -25.89 -0.32 -6.56
N MET A 284 -25.11 -1.36 -6.88
CA MET A 284 -25.59 -2.73 -6.89
C MET A 284 -25.89 -3.22 -5.47
N PHE A 285 -25.05 -2.87 -4.50
CA PHE A 285 -25.29 -3.14 -3.07
C PHE A 285 -26.57 -2.46 -2.57
N GLU A 286 -26.81 -1.19 -2.94
CA GLU A 286 -28.06 -0.49 -2.63
C GLU A 286 -29.27 -1.19 -3.26
N SER A 287 -29.17 -1.61 -4.52
CA SER A 287 -30.23 -2.33 -5.25
C SER A 287 -30.56 -3.69 -4.63
N MET A 288 -29.57 -4.38 -4.05
CA MET A 288 -29.74 -5.67 -3.37
C MET A 288 -30.38 -5.55 -1.98
N GLY A 289 -30.50 -4.34 -1.43
CA GLY A 289 -31.13 -4.09 -0.12
C GLY A 289 -30.34 -3.16 0.80
N GLY A 290 -29.12 -2.76 0.42
CA GLY A 290 -28.29 -1.81 1.17
C GLY A 290 -28.11 -2.23 2.63
N GLU A 291 -28.50 -1.36 3.56
CA GLU A 291 -28.43 -1.63 5.00
C GLU A 291 -29.36 -2.77 5.48
N LYS A 292 -30.38 -3.13 4.70
CA LYS A 292 -31.30 -4.24 4.99
C LYS A 292 -30.81 -5.58 4.45
N LEU A 293 -29.70 -5.59 3.70
CA LEU A 293 -29.08 -6.80 3.20
C LEU A 293 -28.55 -7.64 4.37
N GLU A 294 -28.59 -8.97 4.22
CA GLU A 294 -28.00 -9.89 5.19
C GLU A 294 -26.52 -9.56 5.46
N GLU A 295 -26.12 -9.64 6.73
CA GLU A 295 -24.77 -9.27 7.17
C GLU A 295 -23.67 -10.02 6.41
N ASP A 296 -23.82 -11.33 6.19
CA ASP A 296 -22.86 -12.14 5.44
C ASP A 296 -22.69 -11.65 3.99
N ALA A 297 -23.81 -11.39 3.29
CA ALA A 297 -23.77 -10.91 1.92
C ALA A 297 -23.20 -9.49 1.84
N ALA A 298 -23.57 -8.63 2.80
CA ALA A 298 -23.04 -7.27 2.90
C ALA A 298 -21.53 -7.26 3.18
N ASN A 299 -21.04 -8.13 4.06
CA ASN A 299 -19.63 -8.25 4.38
C ASN A 299 -18.81 -8.71 3.18
N ILE A 300 -19.30 -9.69 2.41
CA ILE A 300 -18.67 -10.12 1.14
C ILE A 300 -18.49 -8.94 0.17
N LEU A 301 -19.51 -8.10 0.01
CA LEU A 301 -19.45 -6.94 -0.91
C LEU A 301 -18.57 -5.80 -0.36
N LYS A 302 -18.54 -5.61 0.96
CA LYS A 302 -17.64 -4.65 1.62
C LYS A 302 -16.17 -5.06 1.52
N GLU A 303 -15.86 -6.35 1.68
CA GLU A 303 -14.53 -6.90 1.45
C GLU A 303 -14.12 -6.71 -0.02
N LEU A 304 -15.03 -6.95 -0.96
CA LEU A 304 -14.79 -6.69 -2.38
C LEU A 304 -14.46 -5.21 -2.65
N GLN A 305 -15.16 -4.27 -2.02
CA GLN A 305 -14.84 -2.84 -2.11
C GLN A 305 -13.43 -2.53 -1.64
N GLN A 306 -12.97 -3.17 -0.56
CA GLN A 306 -11.60 -2.99 -0.06
C GLN A 306 -10.57 -3.59 -1.01
N THR A 307 -10.82 -4.78 -1.57
CA THR A 307 -9.94 -5.41 -2.55
C THR A 307 -9.79 -4.58 -3.83
N LEU A 308 -10.91 -4.07 -4.37
CA LEU A 308 -10.89 -3.16 -5.52
C LEU A 308 -10.18 -1.84 -5.18
N ASN A 309 -10.34 -1.35 -3.95
CA ASN A 309 -9.62 -0.18 -3.46
C ASN A 309 -8.11 -0.41 -3.45
N GLY A 310 -7.64 -1.55 -2.94
CA GLY A 310 -6.22 -1.93 -2.94
C GLY A 310 -5.66 -2.13 -4.36
N CYS A 311 -6.43 -2.77 -5.25
CA CYS A 311 -6.09 -2.88 -6.67
C CYS A 311 -5.81 -1.50 -7.29
N LEU A 312 -6.66 -0.51 -7.05
CA LEU A 312 -6.46 0.83 -7.58
C LEU A 312 -5.21 1.53 -6.99
N ASP A 313 -4.85 1.27 -5.74
CA ASP A 313 -3.62 1.78 -5.13
C ASP A 313 -2.37 1.15 -5.79
N GLU A 314 -2.38 -0.16 -6.04
CA GLU A 314 -1.31 -0.87 -6.74
C GLU A 314 -1.12 -0.34 -8.18
N LEU A 315 -2.21 -0.16 -8.93
CA LEU A 315 -2.15 0.39 -10.30
C LEU A 315 -1.61 1.83 -10.31
N ALA A 316 -2.03 2.66 -9.34
CA ALA A 316 -1.54 4.03 -9.21
C ALA A 316 -0.03 4.05 -8.92
N GLN A 317 0.44 3.16 -8.05
CA GLN A 317 1.84 3.02 -7.74
C GLN A 317 2.65 2.57 -8.96
N GLN A 318 2.19 1.54 -9.69
CA GLN A 318 2.86 1.09 -10.91
C GLN A 318 2.96 2.20 -11.96
N PHE A 319 1.87 2.95 -12.15
CA PHE A 319 1.86 4.08 -13.08
C PHE A 319 2.81 5.20 -12.65
N ALA A 320 2.82 5.57 -11.38
CA ALA A 320 3.74 6.58 -10.85
C ALA A 320 5.22 6.13 -10.99
N CYS A 321 5.54 4.87 -10.69
CA CYS A 321 6.88 4.31 -10.86
C CYS A 321 7.33 4.33 -12.33
N SER A 322 6.42 4.19 -13.30
CA SER A 322 6.78 4.29 -14.72
C SER A 322 7.31 5.68 -15.11
N LEU A 323 6.91 6.72 -14.36
CA LEU A 323 7.32 8.11 -14.57
C LEU A 323 8.60 8.47 -13.80
N GLU A 324 9.06 7.61 -12.88
CA GLU A 324 10.20 7.85 -12.00
C GLU A 324 11.47 8.18 -12.78
N HIS A 325 11.75 7.51 -13.90
CA HIS A 325 12.93 7.78 -14.71
C HIS A 325 12.90 9.21 -15.30
N ARG A 326 11.75 9.64 -15.85
CA ARG A 326 11.59 10.99 -16.42
C ARG A 326 11.71 12.05 -15.34
N ILE A 327 11.08 11.84 -14.18
CA ILE A 327 11.20 12.73 -13.02
C ILE A 327 12.65 12.81 -12.56
N THR A 328 13.37 11.68 -12.53
CA THR A 328 14.79 11.64 -12.14
C THR A 328 15.66 12.47 -13.07
N VAL A 329 15.42 12.43 -14.38
CA VAL A 329 16.16 13.25 -15.35
C VAL A 329 15.87 14.74 -15.12
N SER A 330 14.60 15.14 -15.01
CA SER A 330 14.22 16.53 -14.72
C SER A 330 14.79 17.04 -13.39
N VAL A 331 14.82 16.21 -12.35
CA VAL A 331 15.39 16.59 -11.05
C VAL A 331 16.93 16.70 -11.11
N LYS A 332 17.61 15.91 -11.94
CA LYS A 332 19.07 16.09 -12.18
C LYS A 332 19.37 17.41 -12.86
N GLU A 333 18.59 17.79 -13.88
CA GLU A 333 18.74 19.09 -14.54
C GLU A 333 18.48 20.25 -13.55
N LEU A 334 17.45 20.12 -12.70
CA LEU A 334 17.20 21.04 -11.59
C LEU A 334 18.41 21.14 -10.65
N ALA A 335 19.03 20.01 -10.30
CA ALA A 335 20.21 19.98 -9.43
C ALA A 335 21.40 20.73 -10.07
N ASP A 336 21.62 20.54 -11.38
CA ASP A 336 22.70 21.20 -12.11
C ASP A 336 22.48 22.72 -12.18
N LEU A 337 21.24 23.17 -12.39
CA LEU A 337 20.88 24.59 -12.34
C LEU A 337 21.07 25.19 -10.95
N LEU A 338 20.70 24.44 -9.90
CA LEU A 338 20.90 24.86 -8.52
C LEU A 338 22.40 25.03 -8.20
N LEU A 339 23.24 24.10 -8.66
CA LEU A 339 24.70 24.16 -8.48
C LEU A 339 25.34 25.32 -9.26
N ALA A 340 24.75 25.76 -10.37
CA ALA A 340 25.24 26.91 -11.14
C ALA A 340 25.05 28.25 -10.41
N ILE A 341 24.18 28.32 -9.39
CA ILE A 341 23.94 29.54 -8.61
C ILE A 341 25.18 29.91 -7.80
N LYS A 342 25.83 31.01 -8.18
CA LYS A 342 26.97 31.60 -7.45
C LYS A 342 26.53 32.86 -6.72
N GLY A 343 26.99 33.01 -5.47
CA GLY A 343 26.78 34.22 -4.66
C GLY A 343 26.64 33.90 -3.19
N GLY A 344 27.71 34.13 -2.42
CA GLY A 344 27.71 34.00 -0.96
C GLY A 344 27.03 35.20 -0.31
N GLY A 345 25.72 35.10 -0.06
CA GLY A 345 25.06 35.97 0.91
C GLY A 345 25.41 35.48 2.31
N GLN A 346 26.07 36.29 3.12
CA GLN A 346 26.22 35.98 4.55
C GLN A 346 24.81 35.76 5.17
N PRO A 347 24.65 34.84 6.13
CA PRO A 347 23.35 34.46 6.72
C PRO A 347 22.54 35.62 7.33
N GLY A 348 23.09 36.83 7.44
CA GLY A 348 22.36 38.04 7.87
C GLY A 348 21.80 38.95 6.76
N GLN A 349 22.19 38.79 5.49
CA GLN A 349 21.73 39.69 4.40
C GLN A 349 20.47 39.20 3.67
N LEU A 350 20.18 37.88 3.72
CA LEU A 350 19.08 37.20 3.02
C LEU A 350 17.66 37.69 3.39
N ASN A 351 17.52 38.47 4.47
CA ASN A 351 16.25 39.05 4.89
C ASN A 351 15.90 40.39 4.23
N GLN A 352 16.75 40.94 3.35
CA GLN A 352 16.40 42.14 2.58
C GLN A 352 15.37 41.83 1.48
N PRO A 353 14.35 42.70 1.25
CA PRO A 353 13.30 42.47 0.26
C PRO A 353 13.83 42.23 -1.17
N ALA A 354 14.90 42.94 -1.55
CA ALA A 354 15.52 42.79 -2.87
C ALA A 354 16.19 41.42 -3.07
N GLN A 355 16.79 40.84 -2.02
CA GLN A 355 17.39 39.50 -2.09
C GLN A 355 16.32 38.40 -2.04
N ARG A 356 15.21 38.58 -1.31
CA ARG A 356 14.08 37.63 -1.36
C ARG A 356 13.46 37.53 -2.75
N ASN A 357 13.29 38.66 -3.44
CA ASN A 357 12.81 38.65 -4.83
C ASN A 357 13.81 37.98 -5.77
N ALA A 358 15.12 38.20 -5.58
CA ALA A 358 16.14 37.52 -6.38
C ALA A 358 16.13 35.99 -6.16
N VAL A 359 16.00 35.54 -4.91
CA VAL A 359 15.90 34.11 -4.56
C VAL A 359 14.64 33.48 -5.15
N ALA A 360 13.51 34.20 -5.18
CA ALA A 360 12.28 33.71 -5.81
C ALA A 360 12.42 33.52 -7.32
N VAL A 361 13.03 34.49 -8.03
CA VAL A 361 13.29 34.37 -9.47
C VAL A 361 14.26 33.22 -9.77
N GLU A 362 15.31 33.07 -8.95
CA GLU A 362 16.25 31.95 -9.08
C GLU A 362 15.57 30.59 -8.80
N ALA A 363 14.62 30.53 -7.87
CA ALA A 363 13.84 29.32 -7.60
C ALA A 363 12.95 28.93 -8.78
N ASP A 364 12.31 29.90 -9.44
CA ASP A 364 11.49 29.65 -10.63
C ASP A 364 12.35 29.11 -11.80
N GLU A 365 13.54 29.67 -12.02
CA GLU A 365 14.47 29.19 -13.05
C GLU A 365 14.98 27.77 -12.75
N VAL A 366 15.33 27.47 -11.49
CA VAL A 366 15.77 26.13 -11.05
C VAL A 366 14.65 25.10 -11.22
N LEU A 367 13.41 25.46 -10.94
CA LEU A 367 12.26 24.56 -11.02
C LEU A 367 11.82 24.23 -12.44
N ARG A 368 12.20 25.05 -13.43
CA ARG A 368 11.70 24.97 -14.80
C ARG A 368 11.71 23.56 -15.41
N PRO A 369 12.79 22.76 -15.35
CA PRO A 369 12.82 21.41 -15.94
C PRO A 369 11.80 20.45 -15.34
N LEU A 370 11.51 20.60 -14.04
CA LEU A 370 10.50 19.80 -13.34
C LEU A 370 9.10 20.34 -13.64
N MET A 371 8.91 21.66 -13.66
CA MET A 371 7.59 22.27 -13.90
C MET A 371 7.11 22.03 -15.33
N ASP A 372 7.98 22.06 -16.34
CA ASP A 372 7.60 21.77 -17.72
C ASP A 372 7.12 20.30 -17.89
N LEU A 373 7.76 19.36 -17.19
CA LEU A 373 7.33 17.95 -17.14
C LEU A 373 5.98 17.82 -16.42
N LEU A 374 5.89 18.44 -15.25
CA LEU A 374 4.71 18.39 -14.40
C LEU A 374 3.50 19.05 -15.07
N ASP A 375 3.66 20.17 -15.78
CA ASP A 375 2.57 20.90 -16.44
C ASP A 375 1.96 20.13 -17.60
N GLY A 376 2.79 19.49 -18.43
CA GLY A 376 2.29 18.59 -19.48
C GLY A 376 1.58 17.36 -18.92
N SER A 377 2.21 16.65 -17.98
CA SER A 377 1.70 15.38 -17.45
C SER A 377 0.50 15.55 -16.52
N LEU A 378 0.55 16.48 -15.56
CA LEU A 378 -0.53 16.67 -14.58
C LEU A 378 -1.78 17.26 -15.23
N SER A 379 -1.64 18.15 -16.21
CA SER A 379 -2.79 18.65 -16.97
C SER A 379 -3.49 17.53 -17.73
N LEU A 380 -2.73 16.61 -18.34
CA LEU A 380 -3.28 15.43 -18.99
C LEU A 380 -4.02 14.54 -17.98
N TYR A 381 -3.43 14.27 -16.82
CA TYR A 381 -4.05 13.41 -15.81
C TYR A 381 -5.28 14.08 -15.19
N ALA A 382 -5.29 15.39 -14.99
CA ALA A 382 -6.45 16.11 -14.50
C ALA A 382 -7.66 16.04 -15.45
N GLN A 383 -7.40 15.97 -16.77
CA GLN A 383 -8.44 15.81 -17.79
C GLN A 383 -8.86 14.35 -18.01
N SER A 384 -7.96 13.41 -17.76
CA SER A 384 -8.14 11.99 -18.13
C SER A 384 -8.50 11.09 -16.96
N CYS A 385 -8.20 11.48 -15.72
CA CYS A 385 -8.46 10.69 -14.52
C CYS A 385 -9.70 11.19 -13.78
N GLU A 386 -10.47 10.27 -13.21
CA GLU A 386 -11.45 10.63 -12.20
C GLU A 386 -10.79 11.24 -10.96
N LYS A 387 -11.51 12.08 -10.21
CA LYS A 387 -10.98 12.80 -9.05
C LYS A 387 -10.32 11.90 -8.00
N THR A 388 -10.87 10.71 -7.77
CA THR A 388 -10.31 9.72 -6.83
C THR A 388 -9.02 9.11 -7.37
N VAL A 389 -9.00 8.78 -8.66
CA VAL A 389 -7.83 8.22 -9.38
C VAL A 389 -6.70 9.25 -9.40
N LEU A 390 -7.00 10.49 -9.81
CA LEU A 390 -6.06 11.60 -9.84
C LEU A 390 -5.42 11.79 -8.47
N LYS A 391 -6.20 11.86 -7.40
CA LYS A 391 -5.66 12.06 -6.05
C LYS A 391 -4.71 10.94 -5.60
N ARG A 392 -4.96 9.68 -5.96
CA ARG A 392 -4.04 8.58 -5.65
C ARG A 392 -2.74 8.71 -6.42
N LEU A 393 -2.86 8.97 -7.73
CA LEU A 393 -1.70 9.19 -8.59
C LEU A 393 -0.85 10.37 -8.09
N LEU A 394 -1.48 11.50 -7.74
CA LEU A 394 -0.79 12.66 -7.18
C LEU A 394 -0.05 12.35 -5.89
N LYS A 395 -0.60 11.49 -5.01
CA LYS A 395 0.09 11.08 -3.77
C LYS A 395 1.35 10.29 -4.09
N GLU A 396 1.28 9.34 -5.01
CA GLU A 396 2.45 8.54 -5.39
C GLU A 396 3.50 9.39 -6.13
N LEU A 397 3.08 10.26 -7.04
CA LEU A 397 3.99 11.21 -7.71
C LEU A 397 4.64 12.16 -6.72
N TRP A 398 3.91 12.68 -5.74
CA TRP A 398 4.46 13.53 -4.68
C TRP A 398 5.57 12.81 -3.91
N LYS A 399 5.32 11.56 -3.48
CA LYS A 399 6.33 10.75 -2.79
C LYS A 399 7.59 10.56 -3.64
N ILE A 400 7.42 10.23 -4.91
CA ILE A 400 8.53 10.02 -5.85
C ILE A 400 9.33 11.32 -6.03
N VAL A 401 8.66 12.45 -6.29
CA VAL A 401 9.32 13.75 -6.47
C VAL A 401 10.10 14.14 -5.22
N MET A 402 9.50 14.06 -4.02
CA MET A 402 10.18 14.39 -2.76
C MET A 402 11.38 13.48 -2.51
N ARG A 403 11.21 12.16 -2.69
CA ARG A 403 12.28 11.18 -2.52
C ARG A 403 13.45 11.39 -3.47
N ILE A 404 13.18 11.71 -4.73
CA ILE A 404 14.23 11.95 -5.74
C ILE A 404 14.93 13.27 -5.45
N LEU A 405 14.20 14.34 -5.09
CA LEU A 405 14.78 15.62 -4.66
C LEU A 405 15.71 15.41 -3.46
N GLU A 406 15.26 14.64 -2.48
CA GLU A 406 16.07 14.29 -1.31
C GLU A 406 17.32 13.53 -1.72
N LYS A 407 17.20 12.46 -2.53
CA LYS A 407 18.33 11.58 -2.88
C LYS A 407 19.27 12.08 -3.97
N THR A 408 18.89 13.11 -4.72
CA THR A 408 19.64 13.58 -5.89
C THR A 408 20.17 15.00 -5.67
N VAL A 409 19.40 15.85 -5.01
CA VAL A 409 19.73 17.27 -4.82
C VAL A 409 20.30 17.51 -3.43
N VAL A 410 19.62 17.02 -2.39
CA VAL A 410 19.99 17.30 -0.99
C VAL A 410 21.03 16.31 -0.50
N LEU A 411 20.81 15.03 -0.74
CA LEU A 411 21.75 13.96 -0.47
C LEU A 411 22.44 13.64 -1.81
N PRO A 412 23.77 13.74 -1.93
CA PRO A 412 24.45 13.37 -3.16
C PRO A 412 24.37 11.85 -3.42
N PRO A 413 24.50 11.40 -4.68
CA PRO A 413 24.41 9.99 -5.02
C PRO A 413 25.40 9.14 -4.22
N MET A 414 24.90 8.12 -3.53
CA MET A 414 25.68 7.08 -2.88
C MET A 414 26.41 6.24 -3.95
N THR A 415 27.53 6.73 -4.47
CA THR A 415 28.51 5.84 -5.10
C THR A 415 29.25 5.12 -3.98
N ASP A 416 29.10 3.79 -3.97
CA ASP A 416 29.79 2.78 -3.16
C ASP A 416 30.41 3.27 -1.82
N LYS A 417 29.82 2.86 -0.68
CA LYS A 417 30.25 3.26 0.67
C LYS A 417 31.78 3.20 0.86
N THR A 418 32.43 2.23 0.22
CA THR A 418 33.89 2.03 0.22
C THR A 418 34.67 3.15 -0.48
N MET A 419 34.19 3.63 -1.64
CA MET A 419 34.76 4.76 -2.38
C MET A 419 34.60 6.06 -1.59
N MET A 420 33.45 6.25 -0.92
CA MET A 420 33.20 7.43 -0.10
C MET A 420 34.16 7.49 1.10
N PHE A 421 34.33 6.39 1.82
CA PHE A 421 35.29 6.34 2.95
C PHE A 421 36.72 6.63 2.49
N LYS A 422 37.13 6.09 1.35
CA LYS A 422 38.45 6.34 0.77
C LYS A 422 38.61 7.81 0.38
N SER A 423 37.63 8.40 -0.28
CA SER A 423 37.61 9.82 -0.66
C SER A 423 37.62 10.76 0.56
N LEU A 424 36.78 10.51 1.58
CA LEU A 424 36.73 11.30 2.81
C LEU A 424 38.04 11.18 3.61
N THR A 425 38.61 9.98 3.68
CA THR A 425 39.90 9.72 4.32
C THR A 425 41.03 10.42 3.58
N ASP A 426 41.07 10.33 2.25
CA ASP A 426 42.08 10.96 1.42
C ASP A 426 41.97 12.50 1.49
N ASN A 427 40.76 13.07 1.52
CA ASN A 427 40.54 14.49 1.75
C ASN A 427 41.00 14.93 3.14
N ALA A 428 40.64 14.20 4.20
CA ALA A 428 41.11 14.51 5.56
C ALA A 428 42.64 14.43 5.68
N LYS A 429 43.28 13.48 4.97
CA LYS A 429 44.74 13.34 4.89
C LYS A 429 45.40 14.47 4.09
N ASN A 430 44.85 14.83 2.94
CA ASN A 430 45.36 15.93 2.10
C ASN A 430 45.26 17.29 2.81
N LEU A 431 44.16 17.55 3.53
CA LEU A 431 44.03 18.76 4.34
C LEU A 431 45.03 18.80 5.51
N ALA A 432 45.30 17.67 6.18
CA ALA A 432 46.28 17.57 7.25
C ALA A 432 47.74 17.64 6.75
N ALA A 433 48.00 17.29 5.49
CA ALA A 433 49.31 17.45 4.85
C ALA A 433 49.60 18.92 4.52
N ASN A 434 48.59 19.69 4.08
CA ASN A 434 48.74 21.10 3.76
C ASN A 434 49.11 21.96 4.99
N THR A 435 48.63 21.64 6.20
CA THR A 435 49.03 22.32 7.44
C THR A 435 50.47 22.02 7.86
N LYS A 436 51.06 20.88 7.46
CA LYS A 436 52.51 20.60 7.66
C LYS A 436 53.41 21.24 6.61
N ILE A 437 52.86 21.58 5.43
CA ILE A 437 53.62 22.17 4.33
C ILE A 437 53.84 23.68 4.54
N GLU A 438 52.96 24.41 5.23
CA GLU A 438 53.18 25.85 5.51
C GLU A 438 54.45 26.13 6.34
N ASP A 439 54.81 25.24 7.28
CA ASP A 439 56.05 25.35 8.06
C ASP A 439 57.30 24.99 7.24
N MET A 440 57.20 24.04 6.29
CA MET A 440 58.29 23.71 5.37
C MET A 440 58.44 24.73 4.23
N SER A 441 57.36 25.39 3.81
CA SER A 441 57.38 26.41 2.74
C SER A 441 58.13 27.68 3.15
N ARG A 442 58.22 27.97 4.46
CA ARG A 442 59.12 29.00 5.01
C ARG A 442 60.60 28.60 4.97
N LEU A 443 60.93 27.30 5.02
CA LEU A 443 62.30 26.79 4.97
C LEU A 443 62.82 26.60 3.54
N PHE A 444 61.95 26.29 2.57
CA PHE A 444 62.34 26.09 1.17
C PHE A 444 62.43 27.38 0.34
N LYS A 445 62.01 28.53 0.87
CA LYS A 445 62.03 29.81 0.14
C LYS A 445 63.44 30.42 -0.04
N ASN A 446 64.48 29.79 0.52
CA ASN A 446 65.87 30.27 0.42
C ASN A 446 66.78 29.48 -0.52
N HIS A 447 66.30 28.44 -1.23
CA HIS A 447 67.13 27.77 -2.23
C HIS A 447 66.34 27.16 -3.39
N MET A 448 66.82 27.48 -4.60
CA MET A 448 66.46 26.93 -5.90
C MET A 448 65.27 27.55 -6.65
N SER A 449 65.64 28.53 -7.47
CA SER A 449 65.00 28.86 -8.74
C SER A 449 65.20 27.73 -9.78
N GLY A 450 64.10 27.19 -10.32
CA GLY A 450 64.09 26.57 -11.65
C GLY A 450 63.57 25.13 -11.71
N LYS A 451 62.34 24.95 -12.20
CA LYS A 451 61.97 24.09 -13.36
C LYS A 451 60.44 23.93 -13.46
N GLN A 452 59.96 23.77 -14.69
CA GLN A 452 58.60 24.03 -15.15
C GLN A 452 57.72 22.76 -15.25
N ASP A 453 58.05 21.70 -14.51
CA ASP A 453 57.41 20.38 -14.65
C ASP A 453 56.41 20.01 -13.53
N VAL A 454 56.12 20.92 -12.61
CA VAL A 454 55.16 20.67 -11.50
C VAL A 454 53.70 20.96 -11.90
N LYS A 455 53.48 21.70 -12.99
CA LYS A 455 52.14 22.20 -13.37
C LYS A 455 51.21 21.10 -13.93
N ASN A 456 51.76 20.04 -14.52
CA ASN A 456 50.97 18.95 -15.12
C ASN A 456 50.54 17.89 -14.10
N ALA A 457 51.34 17.63 -13.05
CA ALA A 457 50.98 16.72 -11.96
C ALA A 457 49.90 17.31 -11.02
N LEU A 458 49.83 18.64 -10.90
CA LEU A 458 48.79 19.33 -10.15
C LEU A 458 47.43 19.37 -10.86
N SER A 459 47.39 19.25 -12.20
CA SER A 459 46.13 19.31 -12.95
C SER A 459 45.25 18.06 -12.78
N GLY A 460 45.86 16.87 -12.67
CA GLY A 460 45.13 15.62 -12.40
C GLY A 460 44.58 15.51 -10.97
N VAL A 461 45.16 16.25 -10.02
CA VAL A 461 44.69 16.33 -8.62
C VAL A 461 43.56 17.38 -8.48
N MET A 462 43.54 18.40 -9.35
CA MET A 462 42.45 19.38 -9.40
C MET A 462 41.14 18.79 -9.94
N ASP A 463 41.18 17.77 -10.80
CA ASP A 463 39.94 17.15 -11.31
C ASP A 463 39.29 16.18 -10.31
N ILE A 464 40.05 15.51 -9.44
CA ILE A 464 39.49 14.72 -8.32
C ILE A 464 38.92 15.63 -7.22
N SER A 465 39.48 16.83 -7.06
CA SER A 465 38.99 17.81 -6.08
C SER A 465 37.66 18.46 -6.48
N LYS A 466 37.32 18.51 -7.78
CA LYS A 466 36.03 19.06 -8.27
C LYS A 466 34.83 18.17 -7.96
N GLU A 467 35.00 16.85 -7.84
CA GLU A 467 33.89 15.96 -7.47
C GLU A 467 33.44 16.15 -6.01
N VAL A 468 34.29 16.76 -5.18
CA VAL A 468 34.05 17.02 -3.75
C VAL A 468 33.33 18.36 -3.50
N GLU A 469 33.18 19.22 -4.51
CA GLU A 469 32.54 20.56 -4.43
C GLU A 469 30.99 20.52 -4.42
N LYS A 470 30.35 19.39 -4.14
CA LYS A 470 28.89 19.18 -4.27
C LYS A 470 28.09 19.28 -2.96
N ASN A 471 28.20 20.35 -2.17
CA ASN A 471 27.15 20.65 -1.19
C ASN A 471 26.50 22.00 -1.50
N LEU A 472 25.26 22.15 -1.02
CA LEU A 472 24.48 23.36 -1.17
C LEU A 472 25.01 24.47 -0.25
N SER A 473 25.22 25.66 -0.82
CA SER A 473 25.46 26.91 -0.11
C SER A 473 24.19 27.40 0.61
N PRO A 474 24.30 28.29 1.61
CA PRO A 474 23.13 28.86 2.30
C PRO A 474 22.12 29.53 1.33
N LYS A 475 22.62 30.16 0.26
CA LYS A 475 21.78 30.74 -0.79
C LYS A 475 21.04 29.66 -1.58
N GLN A 476 21.71 28.56 -1.95
CA GLN A 476 21.09 27.43 -2.64
C GLN A 476 20.05 26.72 -1.76
N CYS A 477 20.27 26.60 -0.45
CA CYS A 477 19.25 26.09 0.47
C CYS A 477 18.00 26.98 0.50
N ALA A 478 18.19 28.31 0.55
CA ALA A 478 17.07 29.25 0.52
C ALA A 478 16.28 29.20 -0.80
N VAL A 479 16.98 29.07 -1.94
CA VAL A 479 16.36 28.87 -3.26
C VAL A 479 15.55 27.56 -3.28
N LEU A 480 16.12 26.47 -2.77
CA LEU A 480 15.43 25.18 -2.73
C LEU A 480 14.21 25.19 -1.79
N ASP A 481 14.28 25.88 -0.64
CA ASP A 481 13.12 26.02 0.26
C ASP A 481 11.95 26.75 -0.42
N VAL A 482 12.22 27.83 -1.16
CA VAL A 482 11.20 28.53 -1.95
C VAL A 482 10.67 27.61 -3.05
N ALA A 483 11.55 26.89 -3.73
CA ALA A 483 11.19 25.93 -4.78
C ALA A 483 10.27 24.82 -4.25
N LEU A 484 10.53 24.29 -3.05
CA LEU A 484 9.67 23.27 -2.42
C LEU A 484 8.26 23.79 -2.12
N ASP A 485 8.13 25.05 -1.70
CA ASP A 485 6.81 25.66 -1.51
C ASP A 485 6.07 25.87 -2.84
N THR A 486 6.77 26.18 -3.93
CA THR A 486 6.17 26.26 -5.27
C THR A 486 5.71 24.88 -5.77
N ILE A 487 6.52 23.82 -5.63
CA ILE A 487 6.12 22.44 -5.96
C ILE A 487 4.87 22.05 -5.15
N LYS A 488 4.85 22.38 -3.86
CA LYS A 488 3.70 22.13 -2.98
C LYS A 488 2.43 22.83 -3.48
N GLN A 489 2.54 24.10 -3.92
CA GLN A 489 1.39 24.82 -4.51
C GLN A 489 0.92 24.16 -5.80
N TYR A 490 1.84 23.64 -6.60
CA TYR A 490 1.54 22.96 -7.85
C TYR A 490 0.74 21.68 -7.63
N PHE A 491 1.19 20.81 -6.71
CA PHE A 491 0.45 19.59 -6.34
C PHE A 491 -0.88 19.88 -5.60
N HIS A 492 -1.03 21.06 -5.00
CA HIS A 492 -2.29 21.52 -4.44
C HIS A 492 -3.29 21.96 -5.52
N ALA A 493 -2.81 22.56 -6.61
CA ALA A 493 -3.58 22.99 -7.77
C ALA A 493 -4.85 23.78 -7.40
N GLY A 494 -4.73 24.75 -6.49
CA GLY A 494 -5.88 25.57 -6.05
C GLY A 494 -7.04 24.81 -5.40
N GLY A 495 -6.80 23.59 -4.89
CA GLY A 495 -7.82 22.73 -4.28
C GLY A 495 -8.30 21.59 -5.17
N ASN A 496 -7.89 21.56 -6.44
CA ASN A 496 -8.22 20.47 -7.37
C ASN A 496 -7.29 19.25 -7.20
N GLY A 497 -6.10 19.43 -6.63
CA GLY A 497 -5.14 18.37 -6.37
C GLY A 497 -5.19 17.82 -4.93
N LEU A 498 -4.01 17.77 -4.30
CA LEU A 498 -3.84 17.31 -2.93
C LEU A 498 -4.21 18.39 -1.90
N LYS A 499 -4.70 17.97 -0.73
CA LYS A 499 -4.99 18.91 0.37
C LYS A 499 -3.68 19.46 0.95
N LYS A 500 -3.59 20.76 1.25
CA LYS A 500 -2.41 21.37 1.90
C LYS A 500 -2.03 20.64 3.20
N ALA A 501 -3.01 20.34 4.04
CA ALA A 501 -2.79 19.60 5.29
C ALA A 501 -2.17 18.20 5.10
N PHE A 502 -2.37 17.55 3.94
CA PHE A 502 -1.70 16.29 3.62
C PHE A 502 -0.24 16.55 3.21
N LEU A 503 0.00 17.54 2.36
CA LEU A 503 1.34 17.91 1.89
C LEU A 503 2.24 18.37 3.06
N ASP A 504 1.73 19.22 3.96
CA ASP A 504 2.50 19.73 5.10
C ASP A 504 2.83 18.64 6.14
N LYS A 505 2.05 17.55 6.18
CA LYS A 505 2.26 16.39 7.07
C LYS A 505 2.93 15.19 6.38
N SER A 506 3.33 15.32 5.12
CA SER A 506 4.01 14.26 4.38
C SER A 506 5.35 13.95 5.04
N ALA A 507 5.59 12.67 5.30
CA ALA A 507 6.84 12.19 5.88
C ALA A 507 8.03 12.50 4.96
N GLU A 508 7.83 12.40 3.64
CA GLU A 508 8.84 12.66 2.63
C GLU A 508 9.25 14.14 2.63
N LEU A 509 8.30 15.07 2.74
CA LEU A 509 8.62 16.50 2.84
C LEU A 509 9.29 16.84 4.17
N GLN A 510 8.86 16.22 5.27
CA GLN A 510 9.48 16.42 6.58
C GLN A 510 10.92 15.93 6.61
N SER A 511 11.19 14.75 6.03
CA SER A 511 12.55 14.21 5.86
C SER A 511 13.43 15.15 5.04
N LEU A 512 12.93 15.58 3.89
CA LEU A 512 13.64 16.51 3.01
C LEU A 512 13.97 17.86 3.68
N ARG A 513 13.00 18.45 4.40
CA ARG A 513 13.22 19.70 5.16
C ARG A 513 14.18 19.51 6.31
N TYR A 514 14.12 18.37 6.99
CA TYR A 514 15.08 18.03 8.03
C TYR A 514 16.50 17.93 7.45
N ALA A 515 16.68 17.20 6.34
CA ALA A 515 17.96 17.10 5.65
C ALA A 515 18.50 18.47 5.21
N LEU A 516 17.64 19.34 4.66
CA LEU A 516 18.00 20.72 4.32
C LEU A 516 18.43 21.55 5.53
N SER A 517 17.75 21.38 6.67
CA SER A 517 18.08 22.12 7.88
C SER A 517 19.51 21.85 8.36
N LEU A 518 20.00 20.61 8.20
CA LEU A 518 21.36 20.21 8.62
C LEU A 518 22.44 21.05 7.92
N TYR A 519 22.24 21.44 6.66
CA TYR A 519 23.20 22.27 5.92
C TYR A 519 23.39 23.68 6.52
N THR A 520 22.44 24.15 7.32
CA THR A 520 22.47 25.48 7.94
C THR A 520 22.96 25.48 9.39
N GLN A 521 23.16 24.30 10.00
CA GLN A 521 23.52 24.17 11.41
C GLN A 521 25.00 24.44 11.70
N THR A 522 25.33 24.78 12.94
CA THR A 522 26.74 24.95 13.38
C THR A 522 27.43 23.59 13.56
N THR A 523 28.77 23.59 13.70
CA THR A 523 29.56 22.35 13.82
C THR A 523 29.18 21.62 15.09
N ASP A 524 29.03 22.37 16.18
CA ASP A 524 28.63 21.85 17.49
C ASP A 524 27.22 21.25 17.45
N THR A 525 26.26 21.91 16.78
CA THR A 525 24.89 21.39 16.66
C THR A 525 24.86 20.09 15.84
N LEU A 526 25.66 20.01 14.77
CA LEU A 526 25.77 18.81 13.96
C LEU A 526 26.43 17.65 14.72
N ILE A 527 27.51 17.90 15.46
CA ILE A 527 28.17 16.89 16.31
C ILE A 527 27.22 16.42 17.41
N LYS A 528 26.51 17.34 18.06
CA LYS A 528 25.49 17.03 19.07
C LYS A 528 24.39 16.15 18.50
N THR A 529 23.87 16.50 17.33
CA THR A 529 22.86 15.71 16.62
C THR A 529 23.41 14.32 16.30
N PHE A 530 24.63 14.22 15.78
CA PHE A 530 25.28 12.95 15.47
C PHE A 530 25.36 12.06 16.71
N VAL A 531 25.92 12.55 17.82
CA VAL A 531 26.07 11.75 19.05
C VAL A 531 24.72 11.29 19.59
N THR A 532 23.69 12.14 19.47
CA THR A 532 22.34 11.82 19.96
C THR A 532 21.65 10.77 19.09
N THR A 533 21.78 10.85 17.77
CA THR A 533 21.05 9.98 16.83
C THR A 533 21.76 8.66 16.56
N GLN A 534 23.10 8.62 16.64
CA GLN A 534 23.83 7.36 16.51
C GLN A 534 23.58 6.50 17.75
N ILE A 535 22.77 5.46 17.60
CA ILE A 535 22.60 4.44 18.64
C ILE A 535 23.79 3.48 18.53
N ASN A 536 24.54 3.33 19.61
CA ASN A 536 25.44 2.20 19.78
C ASN A 536 24.56 0.93 19.84
N GLU A 537 24.25 0.30 18.71
CA GLU A 537 23.70 -1.05 18.75
C GLU A 537 24.72 -1.95 19.44
N GLU A 538 24.35 -2.49 20.61
CA GLU A 538 25.13 -3.43 21.43
C GLU A 538 25.38 -4.80 20.74
N SER A 539 25.35 -4.87 19.41
CA SER A 539 25.52 -6.11 18.65
C SER A 539 26.68 -6.00 17.65
N ILE A 540 27.91 -6.12 18.16
CA ILE A 540 29.07 -6.60 17.37
C ILE A 540 28.91 -8.12 17.12
N ASP A 541 27.72 -8.54 16.68
CA ASP A 541 27.44 -9.88 16.16
C ASP A 541 26.97 -9.82 14.69
N GLY A 542 26.98 -8.62 14.08
CA GLY A 542 26.74 -8.41 12.65
C GLY A 542 28.02 -8.47 11.80
N GLN A 543 28.30 -9.64 11.22
CA GLN A 543 29.09 -9.90 10.00
C GLN A 543 30.62 -9.62 9.97
N GLU A 544 31.20 -8.64 10.68
CA GLU A 544 32.64 -8.28 10.51
C GLU A 544 33.62 -8.77 11.61
N GLY A 545 33.12 -9.27 12.74
CA GLY A 545 33.90 -9.87 13.83
C GLY A 545 34.78 -8.89 14.63
N SER A 546 34.90 -9.10 15.94
CA SER A 546 35.79 -8.29 16.79
C SER A 546 37.26 -8.49 16.43
N VAL A 547 38.01 -7.38 16.38
CA VAL A 547 39.46 -7.38 16.12
C VAL A 547 40.33 -7.27 17.38
N GLY A 548 39.72 -7.42 18.55
CA GLY A 548 40.36 -7.37 19.86
C GLY A 548 39.51 -6.55 20.83
N GLU A 549 39.97 -6.40 22.06
CA GLU A 549 39.22 -5.69 23.10
C GLU A 549 40.13 -4.73 23.88
N VAL A 550 39.56 -3.65 24.40
CA VAL A 550 40.27 -2.67 25.23
C VAL A 550 39.55 -2.48 26.55
N SER A 551 40.28 -2.60 27.66
CA SER A 551 39.79 -2.37 29.01
C SER A 551 40.01 -0.92 29.40
N ILE A 552 38.91 -0.24 29.71
CA ILE A 552 38.89 1.17 30.09
C ILE A 552 38.07 1.34 31.36
N GLN A 553 38.56 2.21 32.23
CA GLN A 553 37.81 2.73 33.37
C GLN A 553 37.57 4.23 33.16
N VAL A 554 36.33 4.66 33.24
CA VAL A 554 35.90 6.05 33.09
C VAL A 554 35.23 6.50 34.38
N ASP A 555 35.71 7.58 34.97
CA ASP A 555 35.13 8.21 36.15
C ASP A 555 34.70 9.64 35.81
N LEU A 556 33.45 9.98 36.09
CA LEU A 556 32.85 11.30 35.85
C LEU A 556 32.79 12.08 37.17
N PHE A 557 33.33 13.30 37.16
CA PHE A 557 33.28 14.18 38.32
C PHE A 557 32.79 15.57 37.89
N THR A 558 31.67 16.03 38.48
CA THR A 558 31.17 17.39 38.28
C THR A 558 31.61 18.26 39.44
N HIS A 559 32.32 19.35 39.15
CA HIS A 559 32.83 20.24 40.19
C HIS A 559 31.68 21.03 40.85
N PRO A 560 31.43 20.89 42.17
CA PRO A 560 30.22 21.43 42.82
C PRO A 560 30.09 22.96 42.77
N GLY A 561 31.20 23.69 42.59
CA GLY A 561 31.19 25.16 42.59
C GLY A 561 31.18 25.81 41.21
N THR A 562 31.68 25.13 40.18
CA THR A 562 31.82 25.71 38.81
C THR A 562 30.88 25.05 37.81
N GLY A 563 30.36 23.86 38.12
CA GLY A 563 29.56 23.05 37.20
C GLY A 563 30.36 22.39 36.08
N GLU A 564 31.69 22.55 36.06
CA GLU A 564 32.55 21.91 35.05
C GLU A 564 32.62 20.40 35.28
N HIS A 565 32.64 19.65 34.18
CA HIS A 565 32.74 18.20 34.23
C HIS A 565 34.17 17.75 33.91
N LYS A 566 34.73 16.90 34.76
CA LYS A 566 36.01 16.23 34.58
C LYS A 566 35.77 14.75 34.26
N VAL A 567 36.15 14.34 33.06
CA VAL A 567 36.10 12.94 32.61
C VAL A 567 37.49 12.34 32.78
N THR A 568 37.64 11.40 33.72
CA THR A 568 38.89 10.69 33.95
C THR A 568 38.84 9.35 33.23
N VAL A 569 39.73 9.12 32.27
CA VAL A 569 39.78 7.89 31.48
C VAL A 569 41.09 7.18 31.75
N LYS A 570 41.02 5.99 32.35
CA LYS A 570 42.14 5.09 32.59
C LYS A 570 42.13 3.95 31.59
N VAL A 571 43.14 3.91 30.72
CA VAL A 571 43.37 2.80 29.80
C VAL A 571 44.17 1.73 30.53
N VAL A 572 43.51 0.61 30.85
CA VAL A 572 44.10 -0.47 31.66
C VAL A 572 44.95 -1.37 30.78
N ALA A 573 44.33 -1.98 29.76
CA ALA A 573 44.98 -2.93 28.86
C ALA A 573 44.21 -3.04 27.53
N ALA A 574 44.84 -3.60 26.51
CA ALA A 574 44.16 -4.19 25.36
C ALA A 574 44.49 -5.68 25.29
N ASN A 575 43.59 -6.49 24.73
CA ASN A 575 43.69 -7.94 24.65
C ASN A 575 43.31 -8.45 23.26
N ASP A 576 43.91 -9.58 22.88
CA ASP A 576 43.59 -10.34 21.65
C ASP A 576 43.54 -9.46 20.39
N LEU A 577 44.50 -8.54 20.25
CA LEU A 577 44.55 -7.61 19.11
C LEU A 577 44.87 -8.36 17.83
N LYS A 578 43.88 -8.68 17.00
CA LYS A 578 44.06 -9.44 15.76
C LYS A 578 44.74 -8.57 14.70
N TRP A 579 46.07 -8.47 14.71
CA TRP A 579 46.85 -7.66 13.77
C TRP A 579 48.03 -8.46 13.19
N ASN A 580 48.05 -8.64 11.86
CA ASN A 580 49.08 -9.39 11.16
C ASN A 580 49.92 -8.45 10.28
N LEU A 581 51.24 -8.48 10.51
CA LEU A 581 52.21 -7.66 9.79
C LEU A 581 52.99 -8.52 8.80
N VAL A 582 52.98 -8.15 7.51
CA VAL A 582 53.81 -8.81 6.48
C VAL A 582 55.30 -8.54 6.71
N SER A 583 55.64 -7.36 7.24
CA SER A 583 56.98 -7.00 7.70
C SER A 583 56.91 -5.87 8.74
N GLY A 584 57.86 -5.84 9.69
CA GLY A 584 57.95 -4.82 10.74
C GLY A 584 57.59 -5.33 12.15
N MET A 585 57.76 -4.45 13.16
CA MET A 585 57.39 -4.73 14.55
C MET A 585 56.03 -4.11 14.87
N PHE A 586 55.13 -4.88 15.49
CA PHE A 586 53.86 -4.36 15.97
C PHE A 586 54.08 -3.48 17.20
N ARG A 587 53.57 -2.25 17.21
CA ARG A 587 53.76 -1.31 18.33
C ARG A 587 52.42 -0.67 18.72
N PRO A 588 51.49 -1.41 19.34
CA PRO A 588 50.19 -0.87 19.67
C PRO A 588 50.26 0.20 20.74
N PHE A 589 49.48 1.25 20.53
CA PHE A 589 49.10 2.24 21.54
C PHE A 589 47.61 2.51 21.42
N VAL A 590 47.01 3.05 22.48
CA VAL A 590 45.60 3.42 22.53
C VAL A 590 45.51 4.94 22.49
N GLU A 591 44.78 5.46 21.52
CA GLU A 591 44.42 6.86 21.37
C GLU A 591 42.99 7.05 21.86
N VAL A 592 42.79 7.96 22.82
CA VAL A 592 41.47 8.31 23.34
C VAL A 592 41.17 9.74 22.93
N ASN A 593 40.07 9.93 22.20
CA ASN A 593 39.60 11.23 21.78
C ASN A 593 38.24 11.53 22.41
N LEU A 594 38.04 12.75 22.91
CA LEU A 594 36.75 13.24 23.36
C LEU A 594 36.06 13.96 22.19
N ILE A 595 34.86 13.52 21.85
CA ILE A 595 34.02 14.09 20.80
C ILE A 595 32.75 14.68 21.45
N GLY A 596 32.38 15.89 21.04
CA GLY A 596 31.17 16.58 21.49
C GLY A 596 31.22 18.07 21.15
N PRO A 597 30.15 18.81 21.47
CA PRO A 597 30.05 20.25 21.18
C PRO A 597 30.99 21.09 22.05
N HIS A 598 31.39 22.26 21.53
CA HIS A 598 32.13 23.32 22.22
C HIS A 598 33.50 22.88 22.77
N LEU A 599 34.25 22.11 21.98
CA LEU A 599 35.58 21.61 22.34
C LEU A 599 36.73 22.27 21.57
N SER A 600 36.48 23.38 20.86
CA SER A 600 37.47 24.04 19.99
C SER A 600 38.74 24.49 20.71
N ASP A 601 38.61 24.93 21.96
CA ASP A 601 39.69 25.46 22.80
C ASP A 601 40.24 24.42 23.79
N LYS A 602 39.72 23.18 23.77
CA LYS A 602 40.06 22.14 24.75
C LYS A 602 40.97 21.07 24.16
N LYS A 603 41.76 20.45 25.04
CA LYS A 603 42.54 19.26 24.67
C LYS A 603 41.60 18.07 24.53
N ARG A 604 41.46 17.58 23.30
CA ARG A 604 40.53 16.51 22.92
C ARG A 604 41.18 15.14 22.73
N LYS A 605 42.51 15.07 22.69
CA LYS A 605 43.25 13.86 22.29
C LYS A 605 44.35 13.49 23.28
N HIS A 606 44.36 12.22 23.67
CA HIS A 606 45.40 11.60 24.49
C HIS A 606 45.82 10.25 23.89
N ALA A 607 47.05 9.83 24.14
CA ALA A 607 47.57 8.55 23.66
C ALA A 607 48.46 7.91 24.72
N THR A 608 48.40 6.59 24.84
CA THR A 608 49.29 5.80 25.71
C THR A 608 50.67 5.67 25.09
N LYS A 609 51.65 5.25 25.89
CA LYS A 609 52.95 4.83 25.38
C LYS A 609 52.82 3.54 24.59
N SER A 610 53.43 3.48 23.40
CA SER A 610 53.43 2.27 22.58
C SER A 610 54.18 1.11 23.27
N LYS A 611 53.69 -0.11 23.07
CA LYS A 611 54.32 -1.34 23.58
C LYS A 611 54.84 -2.15 22.40
N SER A 612 56.11 -2.52 22.43
CA SER A 612 56.73 -3.25 21.32
C SER A 612 56.32 -4.73 21.34
N ASN A 613 55.91 -5.22 20.17
CA ASN A 613 55.62 -6.61 19.85
C ASN A 613 54.67 -7.30 20.84
N ASN A 614 53.57 -6.64 21.19
CA ASN A 614 52.64 -7.14 22.22
C ASN A 614 51.19 -7.09 21.74
N TRP A 615 50.51 -8.23 21.68
CA TRP A 615 49.11 -8.36 21.24
C TRP A 615 48.09 -8.25 22.39
N SER A 616 48.58 -8.23 23.64
CA SER A 616 47.79 -7.98 24.84
C SER A 616 48.51 -6.97 25.78
N PRO A 617 48.73 -5.73 25.32
CA PRO A 617 49.51 -4.73 26.05
C PRO A 617 48.78 -4.22 27.30
N LYS A 618 49.53 -4.07 28.40
CA LYS A 618 49.08 -3.39 29.62
C LYS A 618 49.65 -1.97 29.67
N TYR A 619 48.78 -0.97 29.80
CA TYR A 619 49.15 0.45 29.80
C TYR A 619 49.10 1.03 31.21
N ASN A 620 47.95 0.91 31.89
CA ASN A 620 47.68 1.55 33.18
C ASN A 620 47.95 3.06 33.19
N GLU A 621 47.59 3.74 32.10
CA GLU A 621 47.75 5.19 31.94
C GLU A 621 46.41 5.90 32.13
N THR A 622 46.41 7.05 32.79
CA THR A 622 45.20 7.82 33.11
C THR A 622 45.25 9.20 32.45
N PHE A 623 44.13 9.58 31.84
CA PHE A 623 43.94 10.85 31.13
C PHE A 623 42.77 11.61 31.73
N HIS A 624 42.78 12.94 31.58
CA HIS A 624 41.73 13.80 32.09
C HIS A 624 41.26 14.73 30.97
N PHE A 625 39.96 14.72 30.72
CA PHE A 625 39.30 15.69 29.85
C PHE A 625 38.45 16.64 30.69
N MET A 626 38.45 17.91 30.32
CA MET A 626 37.63 18.95 30.96
C MET A 626 36.53 19.37 29.99
N ILE A 627 35.28 19.33 30.43
CA ILE A 627 34.09 19.76 29.69
C ILE A 627 33.49 20.96 30.44
N GLY A 628 32.94 21.92 29.69
CA GLY A 628 32.41 23.15 30.26
C GLY A 628 31.12 22.88 31.04
N ASN A 629 30.58 23.91 31.68
CA ASN A 629 29.29 23.84 32.37
C ASN A 629 28.09 24.13 31.46
N GLU A 630 28.34 24.43 30.18
CA GLU A 630 27.32 24.88 29.22
C GLU A 630 26.52 23.73 28.58
N GLU A 631 27.04 22.51 28.56
CA GLU A 631 26.44 21.38 27.85
C GLU A 631 26.35 20.14 28.74
N GLN A 632 25.27 19.38 28.58
CA GLN A 632 25.08 18.10 29.28
C GLN A 632 26.06 17.06 28.74
N LEU A 633 26.53 16.16 29.62
CA LEU A 633 27.43 15.07 29.27
C LEU A 633 26.85 14.10 28.23
N ASP A 634 25.52 14.07 28.08
CA ASP A 634 24.81 13.18 27.16
C ASP A 634 25.16 13.39 25.69
N PHE A 635 25.70 14.55 25.34
CA PHE A 635 26.10 14.91 23.97
C PHE A 635 27.56 14.62 23.65
N PHE A 636 28.26 13.90 24.53
CA PHE A 636 29.66 13.58 24.41
C PHE A 636 29.89 12.07 24.30
N GLU A 637 30.93 11.70 23.58
CA GLU A 637 31.39 10.32 23.44
C GLU A 637 32.93 10.25 23.48
N LEU A 638 33.43 9.11 23.94
CA LEU A 638 34.84 8.74 23.90
C LEU A 638 35.09 7.85 22.69
N HIS A 639 35.96 8.33 21.81
CA HIS A 639 36.40 7.63 20.62
C HIS A 639 37.76 6.99 20.86
N ILE A 640 37.78 5.67 20.97
CA ILE A 640 38.93 4.88 21.40
C ILE A 640 39.49 4.11 20.21
N CYS A 641 40.71 4.45 19.80
CA CYS A 641 41.39 3.79 18.70
C CYS A 641 42.62 3.05 19.19
N VAL A 642 42.74 1.78 18.86
CA VAL A 642 44.02 1.06 18.96
C VAL A 642 44.75 1.22 17.63
N LYS A 643 45.97 1.74 17.68
CA LYS A 643 46.78 2.04 16.48
C LYS A 643 48.16 1.39 16.58
N ASP A 644 48.70 0.99 15.43
CA ASP A 644 50.05 0.47 15.27
C ASP A 644 51.02 1.61 14.91
N TYR A 645 51.91 1.94 15.84
CA TYR A 645 52.87 3.02 15.64
C TYR A 645 53.85 2.71 14.51
N CYS A 646 53.89 3.58 13.50
CA CYS A 646 54.76 3.42 12.34
C CYS A 646 55.84 4.50 12.29
N PHE A 647 57.12 4.10 12.32
CA PHE A 647 58.21 5.05 12.16
C PHE A 647 58.23 5.62 10.73
N ALA A 648 58.21 6.95 10.62
CA ALA A 648 58.22 7.69 9.34
C ALA A 648 57.04 7.41 8.40
N ARG A 649 55.91 6.87 8.91
CA ARG A 649 54.63 6.72 8.19
C ARG A 649 53.48 7.12 9.09
N GLU A 650 52.27 7.17 8.56
CA GLU A 650 51.07 7.32 9.39
C GLU A 650 50.82 6.06 10.22
N ASP A 651 50.40 6.25 11.47
CA ASP A 651 49.97 5.16 12.34
C ASP A 651 48.73 4.49 11.75
N ARG A 652 48.68 3.16 11.80
CA ARG A 652 47.59 2.38 11.19
C ARG A 652 46.54 2.01 12.23
N LEU A 653 45.27 2.18 11.88
CA LEU A 653 44.17 1.74 12.73
C LEU A 653 44.13 0.21 12.81
N VAL A 654 44.20 -0.31 14.04
CA VAL A 654 44.05 -1.74 14.35
C VAL A 654 42.60 -2.07 14.62
N GLY A 655 41.92 -1.20 15.40
CA GLY A 655 40.50 -1.29 15.71
C GLY A 655 40.00 -0.06 16.47
N VAL A 656 38.69 0.13 16.47
CA VAL A 656 38.01 1.29 17.06
C VAL A 656 36.82 0.86 17.92
N ALA A 657 36.59 1.56 19.02
CA ALA A 657 35.41 1.46 19.86
C ALA A 657 34.91 2.86 20.23
N VAL A 658 33.59 2.99 20.45
CA VAL A 658 32.93 4.24 20.83
C VAL A 658 32.14 4.00 22.11
N MET A 659 32.28 4.90 23.08
CA MET A 659 31.56 4.86 24.35
C MET A 659 30.86 6.20 24.57
N GLN A 660 29.53 6.20 24.66
CA GLN A 660 28.77 7.43 24.90
C GLN A 660 28.76 7.75 26.39
N LEU A 661 28.97 9.03 26.75
CA LEU A 661 29.01 9.41 28.16
C LEU A 661 27.65 9.30 28.84
N LYS A 662 26.55 9.45 28.08
CA LYS A 662 25.16 9.28 28.56
C LYS A 662 24.96 7.95 29.32
N ASP A 663 25.63 6.89 28.89
CA ASP A 663 25.52 5.54 29.49
C ASP A 663 26.24 5.41 30.85
N ILE A 664 27.03 6.43 31.20
CA ILE A 664 27.87 6.51 32.41
C ILE A 664 27.35 7.56 33.38
N VAL A 665 26.67 8.61 32.90
CA VAL A 665 26.21 9.75 33.71
C VAL A 665 25.47 9.28 34.97
N ASP A 666 24.54 8.35 34.83
CA ASP A 666 23.74 7.84 35.97
C ASP A 666 24.56 7.02 36.97
N LYS A 667 25.63 6.35 36.51
CA LYS A 667 26.48 5.47 37.34
C LYS A 667 27.66 6.23 37.97
N GLY A 668 28.03 7.39 37.43
CA GLY A 668 29.18 8.19 37.84
C GLY A 668 30.55 7.59 37.51
N SER A 669 30.65 6.26 37.36
CA SER A 669 31.85 5.56 36.91
C SER A 669 31.49 4.28 36.16
N CYS A 670 32.37 3.85 35.24
CA CYS A 670 32.22 2.62 34.47
C CYS A 670 33.59 1.98 34.25
N ALA A 671 33.70 0.67 34.49
CA ALA A 671 34.88 -0.12 34.10
C ALA A 671 34.41 -1.28 33.24
N CYS A 672 34.85 -1.33 31.99
CA CYS A 672 34.37 -2.33 31.03
C CYS A 672 35.44 -2.73 30.01
N TRP A 673 35.19 -3.86 29.35
CA TRP A 673 35.88 -4.24 28.12
C TRP A 673 35.06 -3.77 26.93
N LEU A 674 35.70 -3.06 26.01
CA LEU A 674 35.10 -2.61 24.77
C LEU A 674 35.66 -3.44 23.63
N SER A 675 34.77 -4.10 22.89
CA SER A 675 35.14 -4.83 21.69
C SER A 675 35.44 -3.85 20.55
N LEU A 676 36.54 -4.09 19.85
CA LEU A 676 37.04 -3.24 18.78
C LEU A 676 36.49 -3.71 17.43
N GLY A 677 35.89 -2.79 16.69
CA GLY A 677 35.48 -2.98 15.30
C GLY A 677 36.55 -2.54 14.30
N LYS A 678 36.40 -2.91 13.03
CA LYS A 678 37.28 -2.47 11.92
C LYS A 678 37.01 -1.03 11.47
N ARG A 679 35.80 -0.53 11.72
CA ARG A 679 35.29 0.81 11.37
C ARG A 679 34.08 1.14 12.25
N ILE A 680 33.65 2.39 12.22
CA ILE A 680 32.37 2.82 12.81
C ILE A 680 31.25 2.61 11.80
N GLN A 681 30.14 2.04 12.25
CA GLN A 681 28.89 1.98 11.47
C GLN A 681 28.06 3.23 11.76
N MET A 682 27.39 3.75 10.73
CA MET A 682 26.58 4.97 10.81
C MET A 682 25.29 4.82 10.02
N ASP A 683 24.22 5.43 10.51
CA ASP A 683 22.95 5.57 9.80
C ASP A 683 23.01 6.68 8.72
N GLU A 684 21.94 6.84 7.93
CA GLU A 684 21.86 7.85 6.87
C GLU A 684 22.05 9.29 7.38
N THR A 685 21.61 9.57 8.61
CA THR A 685 21.79 10.87 9.27
C THR A 685 23.26 11.12 9.58
N GLY A 686 23.95 10.13 10.16
CA GLY A 686 25.37 10.18 10.49
C GLY A 686 26.23 10.42 9.26
N TRP A 687 25.90 9.74 8.15
CA TRP A 687 26.55 9.96 6.86
C TRP A 687 26.37 11.38 6.32
N THR A 688 25.16 11.92 6.44
CA THR A 688 24.83 13.28 5.99
C THR A 688 25.62 14.31 6.80
N ILE A 689 25.63 14.18 8.13
CA ILE A 689 26.39 15.05 9.03
C ILE A 689 27.89 14.99 8.73
N LEU A 690 28.46 13.79 8.58
CA LEU A 690 29.88 13.59 8.31
C LEU A 690 30.31 14.30 7.01
N ARG A 691 29.45 14.29 5.99
CA ARG A 691 29.70 14.99 4.72
C ARG A 691 29.57 16.52 4.84
N ILE A 692 28.60 17.02 5.60
CA ILE A 692 28.48 18.47 5.84
C ILE A 692 29.73 18.99 6.57
N LEU A 693 30.22 18.22 7.55
CA LEU A 693 31.41 18.57 8.32
C LEU A 693 32.71 18.46 7.51
N SER A 694 32.84 17.49 6.59
CA SER A 694 34.07 17.29 5.80
C SER A 694 34.45 18.47 4.90
N GLN A 695 33.47 19.32 4.58
CA GLN A 695 33.69 20.52 3.78
C GLN A 695 33.99 21.77 4.59
N ARG A 696 33.93 21.72 5.93
CA ARG A 696 34.32 22.84 6.80
C ARG A 696 35.84 22.88 6.92
N THR A 697 36.50 23.23 5.82
CA THR A 697 37.96 23.22 5.68
C THR A 697 38.67 24.26 6.55
N ASN A 698 37.94 25.19 7.16
CA ASN A 698 38.46 26.17 8.11
C ASN A 698 38.14 25.82 9.57
N ASP A 699 37.45 24.71 9.83
CA ASP A 699 37.05 24.28 11.17
C ASP A 699 37.83 23.02 11.58
N GLU A 700 38.79 23.19 12.49
CA GLU A 700 39.63 22.10 12.98
C GLU A 700 38.84 21.03 13.75
N VAL A 701 37.74 21.40 14.41
CA VAL A 701 36.87 20.45 15.12
C VAL A 701 36.16 19.55 14.12
N ALA A 702 35.61 20.15 13.05
CA ALA A 702 34.96 19.41 11.97
C ALA A 702 35.94 18.47 11.25
N LYS A 703 37.17 18.93 10.93
CA LYS A 703 38.21 18.09 10.30
C LYS A 703 38.58 16.89 11.15
N GLU A 704 38.81 17.10 12.44
CA GLU A 704 39.19 16.03 13.35
C GLU A 704 38.04 15.03 13.53
N PHE A 705 36.82 15.53 13.71
CA PHE A 705 35.62 14.69 13.77
C PHE A 705 35.50 13.80 12.53
N VAL A 706 35.61 14.39 11.34
CA VAL A 706 35.51 13.68 10.06
C VAL A 706 36.60 12.62 9.95
N LYS A 707 37.83 12.98 10.28
CA LYS A 707 38.97 12.05 10.25
C LYS A 707 38.76 10.86 11.17
N LEU A 708 38.32 11.08 12.41
CA LEU A 708 38.10 10.01 13.39
C LEU A 708 36.98 9.07 12.95
N LYS A 709 35.89 9.64 12.45
CA LYS A 709 34.69 8.92 12.05
C LYS A 709 34.81 8.22 10.70
N SER A 710 35.69 8.68 9.81
CA SER A 710 35.96 8.05 8.52
C SER A 710 37.14 7.07 8.52
N ASP A 711 37.88 6.93 9.64
CA ASP A 711 39.06 6.07 9.73
C ASP A 711 38.67 4.58 9.62
N ILE A 712 39.41 3.83 8.81
CA ILE A 712 39.16 2.40 8.55
C ILE A 712 40.44 1.62 8.76
N ARG A 713 40.30 0.46 9.40
CA ARG A 713 41.34 -0.55 9.50
C ARG A 713 41.76 -1.01 8.09
N GLN A 714 42.96 -0.61 7.66
CA GLN A 714 43.53 -1.02 6.39
C GLN A 714 44.02 -2.48 6.48
N GLU A 715 43.38 -3.39 5.74
CA GLU A 715 43.90 -4.75 5.59
C GLU A 715 44.99 -4.77 4.51
N ASN A 716 46.14 -5.39 4.81
CA ASN A 716 47.14 -5.62 3.76
C ASN A 716 46.50 -6.53 2.71
N PRO A 717 46.57 -6.21 1.41
CA PRO A 717 46.14 -7.15 0.39
C PRO A 717 46.90 -8.45 0.62
N LEU A 718 46.16 -9.56 0.78
CA LEU A 718 46.74 -10.89 0.76
C LEU A 718 47.62 -10.97 -0.50
N PRO A 719 48.90 -11.38 -0.40
CA PRO A 719 49.64 -11.70 -1.60
C PRO A 719 48.87 -12.82 -2.30
N ASN A 720 48.44 -12.55 -3.54
CA ASN A 720 47.67 -13.44 -4.41
C ASN A 720 47.89 -14.93 -4.07
N GLN A 721 46.82 -15.59 -3.60
CA GLN A 721 46.71 -17.04 -3.75
C GLN A 721 46.22 -17.36 -5.16
#